data_AF-A0A1R3HAQ9-F1
#
_entry.id   AF-A0A1R3HAQ9-F1
#
_cell.length_a   1.000
_cell.length_b   1.000
_cell.length_c   1.000
_cell.angle_alpha   90.00
_cell.angle_beta   90.00
_cell.angle_gamma   90.00
#
_symmetry.space_group_name_H-M   'P 1'
#
loop_
_entity.id
_entity.type
_entity.pdbx_description
1 polymer ?
#
loop_
_entity_poly.entity_id
_entity_poly.type
_entity_poly.pdbx_seq_one_letter_code
_entity_poly.pdbx_strand_id
1 'polypeptide(L)'
;MKQKGNSDLVGKVVVVAIKAAREIPKTALVWALTHVVQPGDCIKLLVVVPAHSSSKKIFGISRFTSDCTTGHWKSLSGTSSDQKQDIADSCSQMIFQLQDVYDPEKVSVRIKIVPGSPYGIVAAEAKKAQSNWVILDKRLKHEKKHCLEELQCNLVIMKRSQPKVLRLNLVGSPNMAPEVAWPSSFESEESPRHKKSKPEQLDEIRGPFVTPVSSPEHESSLTAASSISSSDPGASPFSLPGLYESLKKDYSFITEESKNLFESDSDSDSEIDHPKTRSCFEPWMAEIHNSGTNSKHPPGKGLQSVNDSSLTSKYSVLLEKFSTLNREPVNYRLDLKARPLLESHAIKDLVDPRLGDCYAEQEVYGMLQCASLCIRRDPHLRPRMSQVLRMLEADFITNSADVFAEKEATSFIHPTAVVHPNAVIGKGVSVGPFCTIGSSAKLGNGCHLYPSSHIFGNTELGNHCILMTGAVVGDDLPGRTVIGCNNIIGHHAVVGIKCQDMKYRSGDECFLDVGDNNEIREYTSIHRSSMSSDRTVIGDNNLIMGSCHIAHDCKIGNNNIFANSTLLAGHVIVEDYAHTAGATVVHQFCHIGSFAFIGGGSVVSQDVPKYMMVSGERAELRGLNLEGLRRRGFQVIEIKSLRTAYRKIFMPSDTNSMGFDERLAEVEHNEDLSSVPAVHSMLQSIRDSFTENRRGICKFRQWSSS
;
A
#
# COMPACT_ATOMS: atom_id res chain seq x y z
N MET A 1 -5.47 -48.82 24.72
CA MET A 1 -5.64 -47.97 25.93
C MET A 1 -6.47 -46.74 25.55
N LYS A 2 -7.28 -46.17 26.46
CA LYS A 2 -7.90 -44.86 26.21
C LYS A 2 -6.85 -43.77 26.47
N GLN A 3 -6.49 -42.97 25.46
CA GLN A 3 -5.97 -41.63 25.74
C GLN A 3 -7.16 -40.75 26.12
N LYS A 4 -7.02 -39.99 27.22
CA LYS A 4 -8.04 -39.01 27.62
C LYS A 4 -8.00 -37.84 26.64
N GLY A 5 -9.15 -37.44 26.12
CA GLY A 5 -9.27 -36.13 25.47
C GLY A 5 -8.92 -35.04 26.48
N ASN A 6 -8.14 -34.04 26.04
CA ASN A 6 -7.91 -32.85 26.84
C ASN A 6 -9.19 -32.01 26.83
N SER A 7 -9.55 -31.40 27.96
CA SER A 7 -10.84 -30.72 28.11
C SER A 7 -10.94 -29.47 27.24
N ASP A 8 -12.07 -29.31 26.55
CA ASP A 8 -12.35 -28.15 25.68
C ASP A 8 -12.21 -26.81 26.44
N LEU A 9 -11.16 -26.06 26.12
CA LEU A 9 -11.16 -24.61 26.30
C LEU A 9 -12.08 -24.00 25.24
N VAL A 10 -13.39 -24.02 25.51
CA VAL A 10 -14.40 -23.41 24.64
C VAL A 10 -14.18 -21.90 24.59
N GLY A 11 -13.50 -21.44 23.53
CA GLY A 11 -13.25 -20.02 23.30
C GLY A 11 -14.54 -19.23 23.08
N LYS A 12 -14.43 -17.91 23.22
CA LYS A 12 -15.57 -17.00 23.19
C LYS A 12 -16.13 -16.91 21.78
N VAL A 13 -17.46 -16.95 21.65
CA VAL A 13 -18.11 -16.76 20.35
C VAL A 13 -18.26 -15.27 20.06
N VAL A 14 -17.55 -14.77 19.07
CA VAL A 14 -17.62 -13.38 18.58
C VAL A 14 -18.53 -13.33 17.35
N VAL A 15 -19.60 -12.55 17.40
CA VAL A 15 -20.52 -12.40 16.27
C VAL A 15 -20.13 -11.20 15.41
N VAL A 16 -19.94 -11.44 14.11
CA VAL A 16 -19.72 -10.41 13.10
C VAL A 16 -20.91 -10.45 12.14
N ALA A 17 -21.69 -9.37 12.09
CA ALA A 17 -22.89 -9.29 11.25
C ALA A 17 -22.69 -8.35 10.07
N ILE A 18 -22.92 -8.88 8.87
CA ILE A 18 -22.68 -8.24 7.57
C ILE A 18 -23.93 -8.35 6.69
N LYS A 19 -24.25 -7.31 5.91
CA LYS A 19 -25.33 -7.39 4.93
C LYS A 19 -24.84 -8.08 3.65
N ALA A 20 -25.57 -9.09 3.19
CA ALA A 20 -25.34 -9.73 1.91
C ALA A 20 -25.37 -8.70 0.76
N ALA A 21 -24.40 -8.80 -0.14
CA ALA A 21 -24.23 -7.96 -1.32
C ALA A 21 -23.25 -8.63 -2.29
N ARG A 22 -23.20 -8.17 -3.54
CA ARG A 22 -22.25 -8.63 -4.59
C ARG A 22 -20.77 -8.46 -4.22
N GLU A 23 -20.49 -7.65 -3.20
CA GLU A 23 -19.18 -7.55 -2.55
C GLU A 23 -19.41 -7.44 -1.04
N ILE A 24 -18.84 -8.39 -0.30
CA ILE A 24 -19.05 -8.55 1.14
C ILE A 24 -18.03 -7.69 1.91
N PRO A 25 -18.47 -6.83 2.85
CA PRO A 25 -17.59 -5.85 3.46
C PRO A 25 -16.66 -6.47 4.51
N LYS A 26 -15.41 -6.76 4.11
CA LYS A 26 -14.37 -7.34 4.99
C LYS A 26 -14.12 -6.55 6.27
N THR A 27 -14.38 -5.24 6.28
CA THR A 27 -13.99 -4.31 7.36
C THR A 27 -14.48 -4.69 8.76
N ALA A 28 -15.65 -5.34 8.89
CA ALA A 28 -16.14 -5.80 10.19
C ALA A 28 -15.45 -7.08 10.67
N LEU A 29 -15.12 -7.98 9.75
CA LEU A 29 -14.43 -9.24 10.05
C LEU A 29 -12.95 -8.99 10.37
N VAL A 30 -12.25 -8.21 9.54
CA VAL A 30 -10.86 -7.79 9.76
C VAL A 30 -10.70 -7.09 11.11
N TRP A 31 -11.61 -6.18 11.46
CA TRP A 31 -11.52 -5.47 12.75
C TRP A 31 -11.74 -6.41 13.94
N ALA A 32 -12.69 -7.34 13.86
CA ALA A 32 -12.88 -8.35 14.91
C ALA A 32 -11.65 -9.27 15.07
N LEU A 33 -11.12 -9.78 13.96
CA LEU A 33 -9.91 -10.62 13.93
C LEU A 33 -8.68 -9.95 14.56
N THR A 34 -8.51 -8.64 14.35
CA THR A 34 -7.31 -7.90 14.77
C THR A 34 -7.43 -7.19 16.12
N HIS A 35 -8.64 -6.95 16.64
CA HIS A 35 -8.85 -6.14 17.86
C HIS A 35 -9.71 -6.80 18.95
N VAL A 36 -10.35 -7.95 18.69
CA VAL A 36 -11.34 -8.56 19.60
C VAL A 36 -11.06 -10.04 19.87
N VAL A 37 -10.70 -10.78 18.83
CA VAL A 37 -10.62 -12.25 18.82
C VAL A 37 -9.23 -12.69 19.31
N GLN A 38 -9.18 -13.81 20.04
CA GLN A 38 -7.95 -14.42 20.55
C GLN A 38 -7.79 -15.87 20.09
N PRO A 39 -6.58 -16.46 20.12
CA PRO A 39 -6.39 -17.90 19.92
C PRO A 39 -7.33 -18.75 20.80
N GLY A 40 -8.08 -19.66 20.17
CA GLY A 40 -9.13 -20.47 20.77
C GLY A 40 -10.56 -19.96 20.50
N ASP A 41 -10.75 -18.66 20.21
CA ASP A 41 -12.09 -18.09 19.98
C ASP A 41 -12.73 -18.55 18.65
N CYS A 42 -14.07 -18.40 18.58
CA CYS A 42 -14.86 -18.73 17.39
C CYS A 42 -15.57 -17.48 16.85
N ILE A 43 -15.31 -17.12 15.59
CA ILE A 43 -16.11 -16.11 14.90
C ILE A 43 -17.36 -16.76 14.30
N LYS A 44 -18.53 -16.22 14.61
CA LYS A 44 -19.80 -16.55 13.96
C LYS A 44 -20.17 -15.41 12.99
N LEU A 45 -19.90 -15.62 11.71
CA LEU A 45 -20.13 -14.64 10.65
C LEU A 45 -21.58 -14.72 10.16
N LEU A 46 -22.42 -13.78 10.60
CA LEU A 46 -23.83 -13.69 10.24
C LEU A 46 -24.02 -12.89 8.96
N VAL A 47 -24.47 -13.56 7.89
CA VAL A 47 -24.67 -12.98 6.56
C VAL A 47 -26.16 -12.71 6.35
N VAL A 48 -26.56 -11.47 6.57
CA VAL A 48 -27.98 -11.06 6.58
C VAL A 48 -28.44 -10.75 5.15
N VAL A 49 -29.27 -11.63 4.60
CA VAL A 49 -29.88 -11.49 3.26
C VAL A 49 -31.11 -10.58 3.36
N PRO A 50 -31.16 -9.42 2.67
CA PRO A 50 -32.34 -8.57 2.72
C PRO A 50 -33.57 -9.30 2.16
N ALA A 51 -34.71 -9.16 2.82
CA ALA A 51 -35.97 -9.66 2.28
C ALA A 51 -36.31 -8.94 0.96
N HIS A 52 -36.73 -9.71 -0.05
CA HIS A 52 -37.13 -9.18 -1.35
C HIS A 52 -38.47 -8.44 -1.22
N SER A 53 -38.43 -7.11 -1.17
CA SER A 53 -39.64 -6.28 -1.17
C SER A 53 -40.32 -6.36 -2.54
N SER A 54 -41.48 -6.99 -2.61
CA SER A 54 -42.31 -6.95 -3.81
C SER A 54 -42.85 -5.53 -4.06
N SER A 55 -42.83 -5.13 -5.33
CA SER A 55 -43.29 -3.84 -5.90
C SER A 55 -42.34 -2.62 -5.85
N LYS A 56 -42.52 -1.78 -6.89
CA LYS A 56 -41.98 -0.42 -7.14
C LYS A 56 -40.48 -0.29 -7.47
N LYS A 57 -40.19 -0.25 -8.78
CA LYS A 57 -38.95 0.31 -9.36
C LYS A 57 -38.76 1.77 -8.90
N ILE A 58 -37.60 2.11 -8.35
CA ILE A 58 -37.09 3.48 -8.23
C ILE A 58 -35.59 3.42 -8.59
N PHE A 59 -35.15 4.29 -9.52
CA PHE A 59 -33.75 4.35 -9.94
C PHE A 59 -32.84 4.85 -8.80
N GLY A 60 -31.70 4.19 -8.57
CA GLY A 60 -30.73 4.56 -7.55
C GLY A 60 -29.31 4.09 -7.89
N ILE A 61 -28.43 5.03 -8.23
CA ILE A 61 -27.09 4.75 -8.78
C ILE A 61 -26.05 4.50 -7.67
N SER A 62 -25.31 3.39 -7.77
CA SER A 62 -23.93 3.27 -7.23
C SER A 62 -23.16 2.27 -8.10
N ARG A 63 -22.24 2.72 -8.95
CA ARG A 63 -20.80 2.93 -8.62
C ARG A 63 -20.17 1.74 -7.88
N PHE A 64 -19.28 1.06 -8.60
CA PHE A 64 -18.39 -0.01 -8.12
C PHE A 64 -16.93 0.38 -8.45
N THR A 65 -16.04 0.21 -7.50
CA THR A 65 -14.59 0.01 -7.72
C THR A 65 -14.37 -1.47 -8.08
N SER A 66 -13.36 -1.79 -8.89
CA SER A 66 -13.16 -3.18 -9.36
C SER A 66 -11.70 -3.55 -9.42
N ASP A 67 -11.31 -4.53 -8.60
CA ASP A 67 -10.15 -5.39 -8.81
C ASP A 67 -10.68 -6.83 -8.94
N CYS A 68 -10.04 -7.67 -9.76
CA CYS A 68 -10.67 -8.87 -10.31
C CYS A 68 -10.01 -10.18 -9.84
N THR A 69 -10.81 -11.08 -9.27
CA THR A 69 -10.61 -12.54 -9.36
C THR A 69 -11.97 -13.24 -9.51
N THR A 70 -12.10 -14.08 -10.53
CA THR A 70 -13.09 -15.17 -10.72
C THR A 70 -14.54 -15.01 -10.21
N GLY A 71 -15.51 -14.92 -11.13
CA GLY A 71 -16.93 -15.15 -10.81
C GLY A 71 -17.91 -14.76 -11.93
N HIS A 72 -18.44 -15.73 -12.67
CA HIS A 72 -19.29 -15.48 -13.84
C HIS A 72 -20.77 -15.25 -13.45
N TRP A 73 -21.06 -14.16 -12.72
CA TRP A 73 -22.39 -13.88 -12.17
C TRP A 73 -23.47 -13.78 -13.26
N LYS A 74 -24.31 -14.83 -13.37
CA LYS A 74 -25.47 -14.84 -14.29
C LYS A 74 -26.58 -13.90 -13.80
N SER A 75 -27.50 -13.55 -14.69
CA SER A 75 -28.65 -12.69 -14.41
C SER A 75 -29.44 -13.13 -13.16
N LEU A 76 -30.02 -12.17 -12.43
CA LEU A 76 -30.90 -12.46 -11.28
C LEU A 76 -32.25 -13.04 -11.75
N SER A 77 -32.24 -14.32 -12.10
CA SER A 77 -33.43 -15.15 -12.33
C SER A 77 -33.30 -16.57 -11.74
N GLY A 78 -32.33 -16.78 -10.83
CA GLY A 78 -32.15 -18.03 -10.09
C GLY A 78 -33.12 -18.19 -8.92
N THR A 79 -33.16 -19.39 -8.37
CA THR A 79 -33.97 -19.75 -7.19
C THR A 79 -33.37 -19.20 -5.89
N SER A 80 -34.14 -19.29 -4.80
CA SER A 80 -33.66 -18.92 -3.46
C SER A 80 -32.59 -19.88 -2.90
N SER A 81 -32.32 -21.00 -3.58
CA SER A 81 -31.18 -21.89 -3.27
C SER A 81 -29.91 -21.38 -3.93
N ASP A 82 -29.97 -21.08 -5.23
CA ASP A 82 -28.83 -20.57 -6.02
C ASP A 82 -28.24 -19.29 -5.39
N GLN A 83 -29.13 -18.37 -4.98
CA GLN A 83 -28.72 -17.14 -4.29
C GLN A 83 -27.98 -17.40 -2.96
N LYS A 84 -28.24 -18.51 -2.26
CA LYS A 84 -27.49 -18.87 -1.05
C LYS A 84 -26.10 -19.41 -1.38
N GLN A 85 -25.96 -20.19 -2.45
CA GLN A 85 -24.68 -20.74 -2.87
C GLN A 85 -23.72 -19.63 -3.32
N ASP A 86 -24.16 -18.72 -4.20
CA ASP A 86 -23.40 -17.51 -4.61
C ASP A 86 -22.84 -16.74 -3.39
N ILE A 87 -23.66 -16.59 -2.34
CA ILE A 87 -23.30 -15.89 -1.11
C ILE A 87 -22.35 -16.71 -0.23
N ALA A 88 -22.53 -18.03 -0.15
CA ALA A 88 -21.64 -18.93 0.59
C ALA A 88 -20.23 -18.93 -0.03
N ASP A 89 -20.13 -19.07 -1.35
CA ASP A 89 -18.87 -19.08 -2.09
C ASP A 89 -18.17 -17.72 -1.98
N SER A 90 -18.92 -16.62 -2.07
CA SER A 90 -18.42 -15.26 -1.80
C SER A 90 -17.86 -15.09 -0.37
N CYS A 91 -18.45 -15.76 0.62
CA CYS A 91 -17.94 -15.76 2.00
C CYS A 91 -16.68 -16.61 2.16
N SER A 92 -16.63 -17.79 1.53
CA SER A 92 -15.45 -18.67 1.52
C SER A 92 -14.25 -18.00 0.87
N GLN A 93 -14.43 -17.36 -0.30
CA GLN A 93 -13.40 -16.54 -0.95
C GLN A 93 -12.94 -15.38 -0.06
N MET A 94 -13.87 -14.68 0.60
CA MET A 94 -13.54 -13.60 1.53
C MET A 94 -12.66 -14.07 2.70
N ILE A 95 -12.97 -15.24 3.28
CA ILE A 95 -12.22 -15.82 4.41
C ILE A 95 -10.85 -16.32 3.97
N PHE A 96 -10.76 -16.97 2.80
CA PHE A 96 -9.49 -17.39 2.22
C PHE A 96 -8.54 -16.20 2.01
N GLN A 97 -9.05 -15.09 1.46
CA GLN A 97 -8.33 -13.81 1.32
C GLN A 97 -8.12 -13.04 2.65
N LEU A 98 -8.15 -13.73 3.80
CA LEU A 98 -7.83 -13.20 5.13
C LEU A 98 -6.91 -14.14 5.93
N GLN A 99 -6.40 -15.22 5.34
CA GLN A 99 -5.45 -16.14 6.02
C GLN A 99 -4.15 -15.44 6.45
N ASP A 100 -3.71 -14.39 5.74
CA ASP A 100 -2.56 -13.55 6.14
C ASP A 100 -2.85 -12.66 7.38
N VAL A 101 -4.11 -12.57 7.82
CA VAL A 101 -4.57 -11.69 8.91
C VAL A 101 -4.80 -12.48 10.20
N TYR A 102 -5.00 -13.80 10.12
CA TYR A 102 -5.23 -14.64 11.29
C TYR A 102 -4.85 -16.10 11.04
N ASP A 103 -4.43 -16.77 12.11
CA ASP A 103 -4.08 -18.19 12.09
C ASP A 103 -5.35 -19.08 12.08
N PRO A 104 -5.59 -19.86 11.00
CA PRO A 104 -6.81 -20.66 10.83
C PRO A 104 -6.83 -21.93 11.68
N GLU A 105 -5.69 -22.39 12.22
CA GLU A 105 -5.65 -23.49 13.19
C GLU A 105 -6.03 -22.99 14.59
N LYS A 106 -5.75 -21.71 14.88
CA LYS A 106 -5.99 -21.09 16.20
C LYS A 106 -7.31 -20.34 16.31
N VAL A 107 -7.96 -19.92 15.22
CA VAL A 107 -9.26 -19.20 15.25
C VAL A 107 -10.22 -19.81 14.25
N SER A 108 -11.36 -20.32 14.74
CA SER A 108 -12.38 -20.91 13.87
C SER A 108 -13.38 -19.87 13.38
N VAL A 109 -13.68 -19.87 12.08
CA VAL A 109 -14.67 -18.97 11.47
C VAL A 109 -15.83 -19.78 10.89
N ARG A 110 -17.04 -19.56 11.39
CA ARG A 110 -18.26 -20.27 10.98
C ARG A 110 -19.24 -19.30 10.31
N ILE A 111 -19.53 -19.52 9.03
CA ILE A 111 -20.50 -18.75 8.25
C ILE A 111 -21.92 -19.20 8.62
N LYS A 112 -22.86 -18.26 8.81
CA LYS A 112 -24.30 -18.54 8.81
C LYS A 112 -25.06 -17.49 8.00
N ILE A 113 -25.71 -17.92 6.93
CA ILE A 113 -26.60 -17.09 6.11
C ILE A 113 -27.98 -17.05 6.78
N VAL A 114 -28.55 -15.86 6.97
CA VAL A 114 -29.84 -15.65 7.65
C VAL A 114 -30.74 -14.65 6.91
N PRO A 115 -32.07 -14.81 6.93
CA PRO A 115 -32.99 -13.82 6.37
C PRO A 115 -33.02 -12.56 7.24
N GLY A 116 -32.97 -11.39 6.62
CA GLY A 116 -33.08 -10.06 7.25
C GLY A 116 -34.52 -9.60 7.48
N SER A 117 -35.43 -10.54 7.67
CA SER A 117 -36.81 -10.33 8.09
C SER A 117 -37.26 -11.56 8.88
N PRO A 118 -37.83 -11.42 10.10
CA PRO A 118 -38.04 -10.16 10.83
C PRO A 118 -36.72 -9.46 11.23
N TYR A 119 -36.81 -8.19 11.63
CA TYR A 119 -35.70 -7.47 12.23
C TYR A 119 -35.36 -8.03 13.62
N GLY A 120 -34.11 -7.87 14.05
CA GLY A 120 -33.59 -8.44 15.30
C GLY A 120 -32.99 -9.84 15.16
N ILE A 121 -32.94 -10.41 13.95
CA ILE A 121 -32.32 -11.71 13.68
C ILE A 121 -30.84 -11.78 14.15
N VAL A 122 -30.10 -10.67 14.09
CA VAL A 122 -28.72 -10.60 14.59
C VAL A 122 -28.68 -10.65 16.13
N ALA A 123 -29.65 -10.02 16.81
CA ALA A 123 -29.76 -10.10 18.26
C ALA A 123 -30.16 -11.52 18.70
N ALA A 124 -31.14 -12.14 18.04
CA ALA A 124 -31.53 -13.52 18.31
C ALA A 124 -30.36 -14.51 18.10
N GLU A 125 -29.61 -14.40 17.01
CA GLU A 125 -28.47 -15.28 16.72
C GLU A 125 -27.24 -15.02 17.60
N ALA A 126 -27.03 -13.80 18.09
CA ALA A 126 -25.99 -13.47 19.07
C ALA A 126 -26.37 -13.97 20.49
N LYS A 127 -27.64 -13.84 20.87
CA LYS A 127 -28.19 -14.37 22.12
C LYS A 127 -28.13 -15.90 22.16
N LYS A 128 -28.49 -16.58 21.05
CA LYS A 128 -28.32 -18.03 20.88
C LYS A 128 -26.85 -18.47 20.87
N ALA A 129 -25.92 -17.59 20.51
CA ALA A 129 -24.48 -17.84 20.55
C ALA A 129 -23.81 -17.45 21.89
N GLN A 130 -24.56 -16.88 22.85
CA GLN A 130 -24.04 -16.33 24.11
C GLN A 130 -22.86 -15.35 23.89
N SER A 131 -22.90 -14.57 22.81
CA SER A 131 -21.77 -13.77 22.35
C SER A 131 -21.49 -12.54 23.20
N ASN A 132 -20.30 -12.48 23.80
CA ASN A 132 -19.81 -11.32 24.55
C ASN A 132 -19.39 -10.12 23.68
N TRP A 133 -19.29 -10.32 22.36
CA TRP A 133 -18.99 -9.28 21.36
C TRP A 133 -19.87 -9.41 20.12
N VAL A 134 -20.44 -8.29 19.69
CA VAL A 134 -21.17 -8.15 18.42
C VAL A 134 -20.62 -6.97 17.62
N ILE A 135 -20.19 -7.23 16.38
CA ILE A 135 -19.66 -6.24 15.44
C ILE A 135 -20.63 -6.13 14.25
N LEU A 136 -21.28 -4.99 14.08
CA LEU A 136 -22.23 -4.72 13.01
C LEU A 136 -21.58 -3.93 11.86
N ASP A 137 -21.83 -4.32 10.61
CA ASP A 137 -21.51 -3.46 9.46
C ASP A 137 -22.43 -2.22 9.35
N LYS A 138 -21.93 -1.15 8.73
CA LYS A 138 -22.65 0.10 8.42
C LYS A 138 -23.98 -0.13 7.67
N ARG A 139 -24.11 -1.22 6.90
CA ARG A 139 -25.31 -1.57 6.13
C ARG A 139 -26.44 -2.13 7.01
N LEU A 140 -26.17 -2.58 8.24
CA LEU A 140 -27.15 -3.16 9.19
C LEU A 140 -27.66 -2.18 10.26
N LYS A 141 -28.04 -0.96 9.86
CA LYS A 141 -28.52 0.07 10.79
C LYS A 141 -29.82 -0.28 11.53
N HIS A 142 -30.66 -1.18 10.99
CA HIS A 142 -31.94 -1.59 11.59
C HIS A 142 -31.69 -2.50 12.80
N GLU A 143 -30.84 -3.52 12.65
CA GLU A 143 -30.42 -4.43 13.74
C GLU A 143 -29.82 -3.70 14.94
N LYS A 144 -29.24 -2.52 14.73
CA LYS A 144 -28.63 -1.68 15.78
C LYS A 144 -29.60 -1.29 16.91
N LYS A 145 -30.92 -1.27 16.68
CA LYS A 145 -31.91 -1.05 17.76
C LYS A 145 -32.03 -2.31 18.63
N HIS A 146 -32.44 -3.42 18.02
CA HIS A 146 -32.57 -4.74 18.63
C HIS A 146 -31.29 -5.17 19.38
N CYS A 147 -30.12 -5.01 18.78
CA CYS A 147 -28.84 -5.33 19.42
C CYS A 147 -28.49 -4.46 20.65
N LEU A 148 -29.09 -3.29 20.81
CA LEU A 148 -28.92 -2.45 22.01
C LEU A 148 -29.95 -2.78 23.11
N GLU A 149 -31.13 -3.23 22.73
CA GLU A 149 -32.25 -3.49 23.64
C GLU A 149 -32.26 -4.94 24.16
N GLU A 150 -31.88 -5.91 23.34
CA GLU A 150 -32.01 -7.36 23.63
C GLU A 150 -30.72 -8.03 24.11
N LEU A 151 -29.56 -7.39 23.93
CA LEU A 151 -28.24 -7.93 24.27
C LEU A 151 -27.58 -7.15 25.41
N GLN A 152 -26.77 -7.83 26.22
CA GLN A 152 -25.92 -7.26 27.27
C GLN A 152 -24.43 -7.53 27.01
N CYS A 153 -24.01 -7.39 25.76
CA CYS A 153 -22.65 -7.63 25.28
C CYS A 153 -21.92 -6.34 24.91
N ASN A 154 -20.63 -6.45 24.58
CA ASN A 154 -19.90 -5.40 23.86
C ASN A 154 -20.48 -5.26 22.46
N LEU A 155 -20.74 -4.03 22.01
CA LEU A 155 -21.39 -3.75 20.74
C LEU A 155 -20.67 -2.62 19.99
N VAL A 156 -20.26 -2.92 18.74
CA VAL A 156 -19.57 -1.99 17.84
C VAL A 156 -20.30 -1.93 16.51
N ILE A 157 -20.39 -0.74 15.89
CA ILE A 157 -20.83 -0.58 14.50
C ILE A 157 -19.72 0.05 13.66
N MET A 158 -19.32 -0.62 12.58
CA MET A 158 -18.29 -0.14 11.67
C MET A 158 -18.82 0.99 10.78
N LYS A 159 -17.94 1.93 10.44
CA LYS A 159 -18.19 3.02 9.48
C LYS A 159 -17.02 3.10 8.49
N ARG A 160 -17.01 2.23 7.48
CA ARG A 160 -15.77 1.88 6.75
C ARG A 160 -14.77 1.34 7.78
N SER A 161 -13.49 1.70 7.69
CA SER A 161 -12.43 1.27 8.62
C SER A 161 -12.50 1.88 10.03
N GLN A 162 -13.43 2.81 10.31
CA GLN A 162 -13.57 3.39 11.67
C GLN A 162 -14.60 2.61 12.49
N PRO A 163 -14.22 1.96 13.61
CA PRO A 163 -15.18 1.42 14.56
C PRO A 163 -15.88 2.56 15.31
N LYS A 164 -17.22 2.54 15.40
CA LYS A 164 -17.94 3.27 16.44
C LYS A 164 -18.43 2.27 17.49
N VAL A 165 -17.79 2.33 18.65
CA VAL A 165 -18.30 1.72 19.89
C VAL A 165 -19.72 2.24 20.19
N LEU A 166 -20.62 1.33 20.56
CA LEU A 166 -21.99 1.62 20.99
C LEU A 166 -22.23 1.24 22.46
N ARG A 167 -21.61 0.15 22.93
CA ARG A 167 -21.57 -0.27 24.34
C ARG A 167 -20.26 -1.03 24.58
N LEU A 168 -19.59 -0.77 25.70
CA LEU A 168 -18.55 -1.65 26.24
C LEU A 168 -18.94 -2.03 27.68
N ASN A 169 -19.00 -3.32 27.93
CA ASN A 169 -19.19 -3.88 29.25
C ASN A 169 -17.81 -4.32 29.75
N LEU A 170 -17.07 -3.36 30.33
CA LEU A 170 -15.69 -3.54 30.81
C LEU A 170 -15.62 -4.26 32.18
N VAL A 171 -16.73 -4.83 32.64
CA VAL A 171 -16.79 -5.62 33.88
C VAL A 171 -16.43 -7.07 33.55
N GLY A 172 -15.62 -7.70 34.42
CA GLY A 172 -15.26 -9.10 34.29
C GLY A 172 -16.45 -10.05 34.37
N SER A 173 -16.19 -11.33 34.10
CA SER A 173 -17.17 -12.43 34.22
C SER A 173 -17.92 -12.41 35.55
N PRO A 174 -19.21 -12.78 35.60
CA PRO A 174 -19.95 -12.89 36.84
C PRO A 174 -19.34 -13.98 37.73
N ASN A 175 -18.70 -13.57 38.83
CA ASN A 175 -18.25 -14.51 39.85
C ASN A 175 -19.45 -15.19 40.51
N MET A 176 -19.32 -16.47 40.83
CA MET A 176 -20.18 -17.09 41.84
C MET A 176 -19.95 -16.40 43.19
N ALA A 177 -21.03 -16.24 43.96
CA ALA A 177 -20.98 -15.80 45.34
C ALA A 177 -21.21 -17.02 46.27
N PRO A 178 -20.96 -16.90 47.58
CA PRO A 178 -19.61 -16.72 48.12
C PRO A 178 -19.35 -17.62 49.34
N GLU A 179 -18.09 -17.96 49.66
CA GLU A 179 -17.80 -18.58 50.97
C GLU A 179 -16.38 -18.35 51.50
N VAL A 180 -16.28 -18.42 52.84
CA VAL A 180 -15.09 -18.43 53.72
C VAL A 180 -14.22 -17.15 53.85
N ALA A 181 -14.34 -16.60 55.05
CA ALA A 181 -13.65 -15.51 55.74
C ALA A 181 -12.11 -15.33 55.62
N TRP A 182 -11.67 -14.09 55.91
CA TRP A 182 -10.30 -13.71 56.34
C TRP A 182 -10.06 -14.05 57.84
N PRO A 183 -8.80 -14.06 58.36
CA PRO A 183 -7.97 -12.86 58.66
C PRO A 183 -6.67 -12.82 57.81
N SER A 184 -6.08 -11.68 57.38
CA SER A 184 -5.27 -10.68 58.13
C SER A 184 -4.12 -11.30 58.96
N SER A 185 -2.89 -10.77 59.07
CA SER A 185 -2.40 -9.37 59.03
C SER A 185 -0.84 -9.31 58.97
N PHE A 186 -0.25 -8.11 59.00
CA PHE A 186 1.20 -7.75 59.02
C PHE A 186 1.96 -7.98 57.67
N GLU A 187 2.88 -7.12 57.17
CA GLU A 187 3.97 -6.31 57.77
C GLU A 187 5.18 -7.16 58.24
N SER A 188 6.46 -6.78 58.04
CA SER A 188 7.05 -5.61 57.37
C SER A 188 8.53 -5.82 56.95
N GLU A 189 8.93 -5.07 55.92
CA GLU A 189 10.23 -4.39 55.61
C GLU A 189 11.66 -4.94 55.96
N GLU A 190 12.64 -4.27 55.30
CA GLU A 190 14.11 -4.21 55.46
C GLU A 190 14.96 -5.51 55.39
N SER A 191 15.79 -5.78 54.36
CA SER A 191 17.00 -5.09 53.82
C SER A 191 18.31 -5.45 54.60
N PRO A 192 19.56 -5.07 54.21
CA PRO A 192 20.56 -6.09 53.81
C PRO A 192 21.96 -5.97 54.47
N ARG A 193 22.91 -6.91 54.20
CA ARG A 193 24.36 -6.63 53.92
C ARG A 193 25.31 -7.84 53.68
N HIS A 194 26.32 -7.57 52.83
CA HIS A 194 27.74 -8.04 52.80
C HIS A 194 28.20 -9.54 52.65
N LYS A 195 28.46 -9.90 51.38
CA LYS A 195 29.80 -10.21 50.75
C LYS A 195 30.80 -11.25 51.36
N LYS A 196 31.14 -12.23 50.50
CA LYS A 196 32.46 -12.89 50.23
C LYS A 196 33.04 -13.94 51.20
N SER A 197 32.96 -15.22 50.79
CA SER A 197 34.13 -16.09 50.47
C SER A 197 33.72 -17.34 49.66
N LYS A 198 34.70 -18.12 49.16
CA LYS A 198 34.65 -19.40 48.42
C LYS A 198 35.86 -20.25 48.90
N PRO A 199 36.05 -21.56 48.59
CA PRO A 199 35.40 -22.37 47.53
C PRO A 199 34.93 -23.79 47.96
N GLU A 200 34.53 -24.61 46.97
CA GLU A 200 34.43 -26.10 46.96
C GLU A 200 33.37 -26.77 47.89
N GLN A 201 32.70 -27.88 47.53
CA GLN A 201 32.62 -28.67 46.27
C GLN A 201 31.25 -29.40 46.15
N LEU A 202 30.75 -29.59 44.91
CA LEU A 202 29.85 -30.65 44.36
C LEU A 202 28.64 -31.18 45.18
N ASP A 203 27.44 -31.37 44.63
CA ASP A 203 26.82 -31.01 43.32
C ASP A 203 25.27 -30.94 43.54
N GLU A 204 24.27 -31.01 42.65
CA GLU A 204 24.05 -31.28 41.20
C GLU A 204 22.73 -30.50 40.82
N ILE A 205 22.14 -30.39 39.62
CA ILE A 205 22.36 -30.91 38.25
C ILE A 205 21.70 -29.93 37.23
N ARG A 206 22.13 -29.97 35.95
CA ARG A 206 21.40 -29.56 34.71
C ARG A 206 20.71 -28.18 34.64
N GLY A 207 21.37 -27.29 33.92
CA GLY A 207 20.75 -26.44 32.87
C GLY A 207 21.53 -26.59 31.55
N PRO A 208 20.93 -26.41 30.34
CA PRO A 208 21.63 -26.65 29.07
C PRO A 208 22.09 -25.37 28.34
N PHE A 209 23.32 -25.32 27.83
CA PHE A 209 23.76 -24.32 26.83
C PHE A 209 24.86 -24.84 25.86
N VAL A 210 24.44 -25.07 24.60
CA VAL A 210 25.07 -24.60 23.32
C VAL A 210 26.51 -25.04 22.90
N THR A 211 26.63 -25.52 21.64
CA THR A 211 27.85 -25.67 20.75
C THR A 211 28.94 -26.70 21.13
N PRO A 212 29.87 -27.12 20.22
CA PRO A 212 30.10 -26.75 18.79
C PRO A 212 30.27 -27.91 17.76
N VAL A 213 30.45 -27.48 16.50
CA VAL A 213 31.15 -27.98 15.28
C VAL A 213 32.01 -29.28 15.31
N SER A 214 32.13 -29.89 14.12
CA SER A 214 33.19 -30.77 13.52
C SER A 214 33.13 -32.32 13.59
N SER A 215 33.11 -32.89 12.37
CA SER A 215 33.70 -34.12 11.79
C SER A 215 34.14 -35.34 12.62
N PRO A 216 34.13 -36.50 11.95
CA PRO A 216 35.34 -37.34 11.88
C PRO A 216 35.77 -37.69 10.44
N GLU A 217 37.07 -37.93 10.24
CA GLU A 217 37.64 -38.61 9.06
C GLU A 217 38.22 -39.97 9.48
N HIS A 218 38.29 -40.94 8.56
CA HIS A 218 39.41 -41.89 8.44
C HIS A 218 39.34 -42.58 7.06
N GLU A 219 40.37 -42.34 6.23
CA GLU A 219 41.21 -43.32 5.51
C GLU A 219 40.60 -44.53 4.74
N SER A 220 41.15 -45.01 3.61
CA SER A 220 42.47 -44.76 2.98
C SER A 220 42.48 -44.90 1.43
N SER A 221 43.36 -44.09 0.80
CA SER A 221 44.42 -44.44 -0.19
C SER A 221 44.19 -45.62 -1.18
N LEU A 222 44.50 -45.56 -2.49
CA LEU A 222 45.35 -44.70 -3.36
C LEU A 222 44.56 -44.33 -4.67
N THR A 223 45.06 -43.81 -5.82
CA THR A 223 46.40 -43.56 -6.41
C THR A 223 46.32 -42.37 -7.41
N ALA A 224 47.34 -42.09 -8.25
CA ALA A 224 47.37 -40.91 -9.14
C ALA A 224 48.02 -41.14 -10.54
N ALA A 225 47.52 -40.38 -11.54
CA ALA A 225 48.11 -40.03 -12.86
C ALA A 225 47.23 -38.89 -13.45
N SER A 226 47.69 -37.70 -13.86
CA SER A 226 48.46 -37.32 -15.07
C SER A 226 47.87 -37.81 -16.40
N SER A 227 47.70 -37.05 -17.50
CA SER A 227 47.88 -35.61 -17.81
C SER A 227 47.61 -35.37 -19.34
N ILE A 228 47.52 -34.11 -19.84
CA ILE A 228 47.59 -33.73 -21.29
C ILE A 228 46.32 -34.13 -22.11
N SER A 229 45.97 -33.62 -23.30
CA SER A 229 45.83 -32.25 -23.87
C SER A 229 45.31 -32.34 -25.34
N SER A 230 44.56 -31.32 -25.81
CA SER A 230 44.40 -30.89 -27.22
C SER A 230 43.50 -31.66 -28.24
N SER A 231 43.01 -30.86 -29.20
CA SER A 231 42.74 -31.19 -30.63
C SER A 231 41.34 -31.65 -31.10
N ASP A 232 40.58 -30.65 -31.59
CA ASP A 232 39.54 -30.67 -32.67
C ASP A 232 40.17 -31.04 -34.05
N PRO A 233 39.46 -31.04 -35.23
CA PRO A 233 38.01 -30.88 -35.52
C PRO A 233 37.41 -31.94 -36.51
N GLY A 234 36.12 -31.83 -36.88
CA GLY A 234 35.50 -32.76 -37.86
C GLY A 234 34.13 -32.40 -38.48
N ALA A 235 34.05 -31.36 -39.32
CA ALA A 235 33.09 -31.12 -40.42
C ALA A 235 31.55 -31.36 -40.23
N SER A 236 30.78 -30.26 -40.21
CA SER A 236 29.39 -30.20 -40.73
C SER A 236 29.38 -30.22 -42.28
N PRO A 237 28.26 -30.56 -42.95
CA PRO A 237 27.44 -29.48 -43.54
C PRO A 237 25.89 -29.69 -43.63
N PHE A 238 25.18 -28.55 -43.60
CA PHE A 238 23.87 -28.23 -44.21
C PHE A 238 22.79 -29.30 -44.47
N SER A 239 21.58 -29.13 -43.89
CA SER A 239 20.41 -28.55 -44.61
C SER A 239 19.08 -28.53 -43.80
N LEU A 240 18.27 -27.50 -44.05
CA LEU A 240 16.84 -27.29 -43.70
C LEU A 240 16.15 -26.78 -45.01
N PRO A 241 14.82 -26.59 -45.11
CA PRO A 241 13.68 -26.95 -44.24
C PRO A 241 12.55 -27.70 -45.01
N GLY A 242 11.35 -27.88 -44.43
CA GLY A 242 10.14 -28.12 -45.24
C GLY A 242 8.86 -28.65 -44.57
N LEU A 243 7.86 -27.77 -44.41
CA LEU A 243 6.40 -28.00 -44.56
C LEU A 243 5.75 -29.32 -44.07
N TYR A 244 4.82 -29.19 -43.11
CA TYR A 244 3.46 -29.71 -43.33
C TYR A 244 2.40 -28.78 -42.71
N GLU A 245 1.26 -28.66 -43.38
CA GLU A 245 0.15 -27.77 -43.01
C GLU A 245 -1.14 -28.56 -42.83
N SER A 246 -1.74 -28.44 -41.64
CA SER A 246 -3.12 -28.87 -41.31
C SER A 246 -3.47 -30.36 -41.40
N LEU A 247 -4.23 -30.86 -40.41
CA LEU A 247 -5.62 -31.25 -40.65
C LEU A 247 -6.34 -31.57 -39.34
N LYS A 248 -7.67 -31.38 -39.33
CA LYS A 248 -8.55 -31.80 -38.24
C LYS A 248 -8.78 -33.32 -38.31
N LYS A 249 -8.97 -33.96 -37.16
CA LYS A 249 -10.22 -34.69 -36.92
C LYS A 249 -10.50 -34.93 -35.44
N ASP A 250 -11.79 -35.05 -35.16
CA ASP A 250 -12.42 -35.25 -33.86
C ASP A 250 -12.31 -36.71 -33.41
N TYR A 251 -12.45 -36.96 -32.11
CA TYR A 251 -13.34 -38.00 -31.57
C TYR A 251 -13.66 -37.74 -30.08
N SER A 252 -14.70 -38.39 -29.57
CA SER A 252 -15.44 -37.98 -28.37
C SER A 252 -15.51 -39.04 -27.27
N PHE A 253 -15.54 -38.58 -26.02
CA PHE A 253 -16.21 -39.16 -24.84
C PHE A 253 -16.37 -40.68 -24.72
N ILE A 254 -15.78 -41.25 -23.66
CA ILE A 254 -16.44 -42.25 -22.81
C ILE A 254 -16.35 -41.77 -21.35
N THR A 255 -17.40 -42.05 -20.57
CA THR A 255 -17.54 -41.72 -19.14
C THR A 255 -17.41 -42.97 -18.27
N GLU A 256 -16.92 -42.82 -17.04
CA GLU A 256 -17.24 -43.76 -15.95
C GLU A 256 -17.93 -43.03 -14.80
N GLU A 257 -18.92 -43.69 -14.19
CA GLU A 257 -19.54 -43.26 -12.95
C GLU A 257 -18.77 -43.80 -11.74
N SER A 258 -18.82 -43.07 -10.63
CA SER A 258 -18.94 -43.72 -9.31
C SER A 258 -20.02 -43.00 -8.50
N LYS A 259 -20.82 -43.77 -7.76
CA LYS A 259 -22.05 -43.33 -7.07
C LYS A 259 -21.83 -43.26 -5.56
N ASN A 260 -22.89 -42.85 -4.84
CA ASN A 260 -23.20 -43.11 -3.42
C ASN A 260 -22.57 -42.15 -2.39
N LEU A 261 -23.22 -41.79 -1.28
CA LEU A 261 -24.61 -42.03 -0.81
C LEU A 261 -24.98 -40.95 0.25
N PHE A 262 -26.09 -40.22 0.03
CA PHE A 262 -27.01 -39.67 1.07
C PHE A 262 -26.38 -38.65 2.09
N GLU A 263 -27.13 -37.93 2.94
CA GLU A 263 -28.52 -38.07 3.39
C GLU A 263 -29.24 -36.70 3.50
N SER A 264 -30.56 -36.69 3.73
CA SER A 264 -31.41 -35.49 3.68
C SER A 264 -32.51 -35.57 4.73
N ASP A 265 -32.67 -34.52 5.54
CA ASP A 265 -33.83 -34.32 6.42
C ASP A 265 -34.53 -32.99 6.15
N SER A 266 -35.86 -33.03 6.30
CA SER A 266 -36.78 -31.92 6.10
C SER A 266 -37.89 -31.97 7.15
N ASP A 267 -38.29 -30.84 7.70
CA ASP A 267 -39.48 -30.74 8.55
C ASP A 267 -40.26 -29.44 8.26
N SER A 268 -41.55 -29.46 8.58
CA SER A 268 -42.53 -28.41 8.24
C SER A 268 -43.51 -28.16 9.38
N ASP A 269 -43.87 -26.89 9.62
CA ASP A 269 -45.14 -26.39 10.19
C ASP A 269 -45.07 -24.84 10.20
N SER A 270 -46.10 -24.01 9.94
CA SER A 270 -47.50 -23.95 10.43
C SER A 270 -47.59 -23.39 11.88
N GLU A 271 -48.45 -22.44 12.27
CA GLU A 271 -49.56 -21.69 11.62
C GLU A 271 -49.62 -20.19 12.07
N ILE A 272 -50.53 -19.40 11.46
CA ILE A 272 -51.50 -18.39 12.01
C ILE A 272 -51.08 -17.58 13.29
N ASP A 273 -51.18 -16.25 13.42
CA ASP A 273 -52.27 -15.33 13.01
C ASP A 273 -51.86 -13.83 12.77
N HIS A 274 -52.87 -12.96 12.67
CA HIS A 274 -52.91 -11.53 12.37
C HIS A 274 -53.97 -10.83 13.26
N PRO A 275 -54.32 -9.52 13.12
CA PRO A 275 -53.62 -8.34 12.59
C PRO A 275 -53.82 -7.09 13.51
N LYS A 276 -53.71 -5.85 12.94
CA LYS A 276 -54.41 -4.58 13.35
C LYS A 276 -53.93 -3.85 14.63
N THR A 277 -53.91 -2.50 14.73
CA THR A 277 -53.94 -1.39 13.74
C THR A 277 -53.55 -0.05 14.40
N ARG A 278 -53.12 0.95 13.59
CA ARG A 278 -53.29 2.43 13.79
C ARG A 278 -52.56 3.09 15.00
N SER A 279 -51.66 4.07 14.79
CA SER A 279 -51.87 5.52 14.51
C SER A 279 -52.44 6.31 15.72
N CYS A 280 -52.03 7.52 16.09
CA CYS A 280 -51.10 8.54 15.54
C CYS A 280 -50.78 9.57 16.67
N PHE A 281 -50.37 10.80 16.31
CA PHE A 281 -50.31 12.02 17.17
C PHE A 281 -49.17 12.17 18.21
N GLU A 282 -48.18 12.99 17.83
CA GLU A 282 -47.70 14.14 18.64
C GLU A 282 -48.71 15.31 18.50
N PRO A 283 -48.53 16.58 18.99
CA PRO A 283 -47.44 17.18 19.80
C PRO A 283 -47.91 18.15 20.94
N TRP A 284 -46.97 18.73 21.73
CA TRP A 284 -46.72 20.20 21.91
C TRP A 284 -45.53 20.44 22.89
N MET A 285 -45.04 21.69 23.00
CA MET A 285 -43.85 22.15 23.78
C MET A 285 -44.18 22.96 25.08
N ALA A 286 -43.16 23.67 25.63
CA ALA A 286 -43.17 24.84 26.55
C ALA A 286 -42.95 24.58 28.08
N GLU A 287 -42.23 25.40 28.88
CA GLU A 287 -41.15 26.43 28.69
C GLU A 287 -40.54 26.89 30.07
N ILE A 288 -39.61 27.90 30.12
CA ILE A 288 -39.20 28.77 31.28
C ILE A 288 -38.31 28.09 32.38
N HIS A 289 -37.37 28.67 33.17
CA HIS A 289 -36.62 29.96 33.46
C HIS A 289 -35.37 29.60 34.37
N ASN A 290 -34.46 30.36 35.03
CA ASN A 290 -33.84 31.73 35.12
C ASN A 290 -32.65 31.66 36.17
N SER A 291 -31.78 32.65 36.53
CA SER A 291 -31.10 33.79 35.85
C SER A 291 -30.09 34.55 36.79
N GLY A 292 -28.83 34.82 36.36
CA GLY A 292 -27.91 35.84 36.95
C GLY A 292 -27.03 35.46 38.19
N THR A 293 -26.00 36.23 38.66
CA THR A 293 -25.17 37.34 38.09
C THR A 293 -23.88 37.64 38.93
N ASN A 294 -22.97 38.55 38.49
CA ASN A 294 -21.57 38.77 38.97
C ASN A 294 -21.33 39.78 40.14
N SER A 295 -20.12 39.79 40.79
CA SER A 295 -19.12 40.93 40.79
C SER A 295 -18.23 41.25 42.06
N LYS A 296 -16.88 41.17 41.92
CA LYS A 296 -15.76 42.04 42.48
C LYS A 296 -15.20 41.90 43.94
N HIS A 297 -14.14 42.70 44.23
CA HIS A 297 -12.95 42.53 45.12
C HIS A 297 -12.52 43.90 45.77
N PRO A 298 -11.39 44.09 46.53
CA PRO A 298 -10.57 43.27 47.47
C PRO A 298 -10.39 44.04 48.84
N PRO A 299 -9.20 44.47 49.40
CA PRO A 299 -7.93 43.81 49.81
C PRO A 299 -7.53 44.02 51.32
N GLY A 300 -6.36 43.52 51.80
CA GLY A 300 -5.74 43.91 53.10
C GLY A 300 -4.32 43.35 53.37
N LYS A 301 -3.37 44.19 53.83
CA LYS A 301 -1.90 43.91 54.02
C LYS A 301 -1.62 42.94 55.19
N GLY A 302 -0.50 42.19 55.28
CA GLY A 302 0.71 42.01 54.45
C GLY A 302 1.30 40.61 54.72
N LEU A 303 2.60 40.33 54.97
CA LEU A 303 3.89 41.02 54.86
C LEU A 303 5.03 39.93 54.97
N GLN A 304 6.33 40.24 54.82
CA GLN A 304 7.12 39.88 53.61
C GLN A 304 8.42 39.11 53.97
N SER A 305 8.90 38.19 53.11
CA SER A 305 10.33 37.77 53.05
C SER A 305 10.78 37.30 51.64
N VAL A 306 11.50 38.20 50.99
CA VAL A 306 12.39 38.13 49.80
C VAL A 306 13.28 36.86 49.78
N ASN A 307 13.66 36.21 48.66
CA ASN A 307 13.60 36.51 47.22
C ASN A 307 13.58 35.23 46.33
N ASP A 308 12.89 35.27 45.18
CA ASP A 308 13.45 35.21 43.81
C ASP A 308 12.35 34.79 42.80
N SER A 309 11.83 35.74 42.03
CA SER A 309 10.60 35.59 41.24
C SER A 309 10.78 35.82 39.72
N SER A 310 12.03 36.01 39.26
CA SER A 310 12.32 36.35 37.86
C SER A 310 12.17 35.16 36.89
N LEU A 311 12.48 33.94 37.35
CA LEU A 311 12.40 32.70 36.56
C LEU A 311 10.97 32.16 36.44
N THR A 312 10.25 32.05 37.57
CA THR A 312 8.89 31.47 37.63
C THR A 312 7.87 32.15 36.72
N SER A 313 8.03 33.46 36.47
CA SER A 313 7.17 34.25 35.57
C SER A 313 7.25 33.80 34.10
N LYS A 314 8.38 33.25 33.65
CA LYS A 314 8.54 32.72 32.28
C LYS A 314 7.94 31.31 32.13
N TYR A 315 8.08 30.47 33.16
CA TYR A 315 7.59 29.09 33.14
C TYR A 315 6.06 28.98 33.19
N SER A 316 5.38 29.81 33.99
CA SER A 316 3.90 29.82 34.04
C SER A 316 3.27 30.15 32.68
N VAL A 317 3.77 31.19 32.01
CA VAL A 317 3.33 31.64 30.68
C VAL A 317 3.62 30.61 29.58
N LEU A 318 4.60 29.71 29.76
CA LEU A 318 4.83 28.57 28.87
C LEU A 318 3.86 27.43 29.15
N LEU A 319 3.69 27.02 30.42
CA LEU A 319 2.78 25.93 30.80
C LEU A 319 1.31 26.22 30.43
N GLU A 320 0.86 27.47 30.56
CA GLU A 320 -0.47 27.91 30.11
C GLU A 320 -0.63 27.90 28.57
N LYS A 321 0.48 28.11 27.83
CA LYS A 321 0.53 27.95 26.36
C LYS A 321 0.63 26.50 25.90
N PHE A 322 0.95 25.56 26.78
CA PHE A 322 0.91 24.11 26.51
C PHE A 322 -0.43 23.48 26.90
N SER A 323 -1.04 23.88 28.03
CA SER A 323 -2.38 23.37 28.42
C SER A 323 -3.45 23.69 27.37
N THR A 324 -3.28 24.80 26.64
CA THR A 324 -4.15 25.24 25.55
C THR A 324 -3.95 24.50 24.22
N LEU A 325 -2.89 23.69 24.03
CA LEU A 325 -2.72 22.90 22.80
C LEU A 325 -3.76 21.78 22.65
N ASN A 326 -4.26 21.23 23.75
CA ASN A 326 -5.14 20.05 23.76
C ASN A 326 -6.63 20.33 23.45
N ARG A 327 -6.97 21.49 22.84
CA ARG A 327 -8.37 21.90 22.60
C ARG A 327 -8.72 22.42 21.20
N GLU A 328 -7.78 22.49 20.26
CA GLU A 328 -8.05 22.89 18.87
C GLU A 328 -7.48 21.87 17.86
N PRO A 329 -7.95 21.84 16.59
CA PRO A 329 -7.47 20.89 15.58
C PRO A 329 -6.01 21.18 15.17
N VAL A 330 -5.08 20.50 15.83
CA VAL A 330 -3.63 20.65 15.63
C VAL A 330 -3.20 20.11 14.26
N ASN A 331 -2.90 21.01 13.32
CA ASN A 331 -2.10 20.69 12.11
C ASN A 331 -1.40 21.90 11.45
N TYR A 332 -1.78 23.14 11.77
CA TYR A 332 -1.27 24.37 11.11
C TYR A 332 -0.50 25.34 12.03
N ARG A 333 -0.09 24.91 13.24
CA ARG A 333 0.58 25.77 14.24
C ARG A 333 1.76 25.16 14.99
N LEU A 334 2.11 23.88 14.76
CA LEU A 334 3.28 23.26 15.38
C LEU A 334 4.58 23.68 14.67
N ASP A 335 4.60 23.68 13.35
CA ASP A 335 5.75 24.04 12.52
C ASP A 335 6.21 25.49 12.76
N LEU A 336 5.27 26.42 12.93
CA LEU A 336 5.54 27.83 13.26
C LEU A 336 6.08 28.04 14.69
N LYS A 337 5.90 27.09 15.61
CA LYS A 337 6.45 27.14 16.98
C LYS A 337 7.75 26.34 17.14
N ALA A 338 7.91 25.25 16.40
CA ALA A 338 9.06 24.36 16.53
C ALA A 338 10.31 24.86 15.78
N ARG A 339 10.14 25.52 14.62
CA ARG A 339 11.26 26.01 13.79
C ARG A 339 12.32 26.80 14.57
N PRO A 340 11.99 27.82 15.40
CA PRO A 340 13.03 28.61 16.08
C PRO A 340 13.91 27.82 17.04
N LEU A 341 13.38 26.75 17.66
CA LEU A 341 14.11 25.89 18.59
C LEU A 341 14.97 24.84 17.86
N LEU A 342 14.48 24.34 16.72
CA LEU A 342 15.21 23.44 15.83
C LEU A 342 16.33 24.17 15.06
N GLU A 343 16.11 25.43 14.69
CA GLU A 343 17.10 26.31 14.07
C GLU A 343 18.20 26.70 15.07
N SER A 344 17.85 26.96 16.34
CA SER A 344 18.82 27.27 17.41
C SER A 344 19.56 26.05 17.98
N HIS A 345 19.22 24.82 17.56
CA HIS A 345 19.79 23.56 18.06
C HIS A 345 19.76 23.43 19.60
N ALA A 346 18.73 23.98 20.24
CA ALA A 346 18.60 24.02 21.70
C ALA A 346 18.17 22.65 22.29
N ILE A 347 19.07 21.66 22.27
CA ILE A 347 18.86 20.28 22.77
C ILE A 347 18.16 20.28 24.15
N LYS A 348 18.67 21.09 25.10
CA LYS A 348 18.19 21.14 26.49
C LYS A 348 16.80 21.76 26.67
N ASP A 349 16.28 22.45 25.65
CA ASP A 349 14.91 22.99 25.62
C ASP A 349 13.93 22.07 24.84
N LEU A 350 14.44 21.00 24.20
CA LEU A 350 13.68 20.10 23.31
C LEU A 350 13.63 18.65 23.80
N VAL A 351 14.62 18.19 24.58
CA VAL A 351 14.61 16.88 25.25
C VAL A 351 13.68 16.93 26.46
N ASP A 352 12.93 15.84 26.70
CA ASP A 352 12.07 15.72 27.88
C ASP A 352 12.92 15.68 29.17
N PRO A 353 12.72 16.60 30.13
CA PRO A 353 13.52 16.64 31.36
C PRO A 353 13.52 15.36 32.19
N ARG A 354 12.54 14.45 31.98
CA ARG A 354 12.47 13.14 32.64
C ARG A 354 13.52 12.15 32.13
N LEU A 355 14.17 12.42 31.01
CA LEU A 355 15.28 11.63 30.49
C LEU A 355 16.59 11.89 31.24
N GLY A 356 16.72 13.02 31.96
CA GLY A 356 17.98 13.40 32.61
C GLY A 356 19.11 13.47 31.57
N ASP A 357 20.24 12.79 31.84
CA ASP A 357 21.34 12.60 30.89
C ASP A 357 21.30 11.24 30.18
N CYS A 358 20.17 10.51 30.25
CA CYS A 358 20.00 9.15 29.70
C CYS A 358 19.67 9.15 28.19
N TYR A 359 20.42 9.91 27.40
CA TYR A 359 20.34 9.94 25.93
C TYR A 359 21.71 10.24 25.33
N ALA A 360 21.99 9.75 24.12
CA ALA A 360 23.18 10.19 23.39
C ALA A 360 22.90 11.55 22.74
N GLU A 361 23.66 12.60 23.10
CA GLU A 361 23.50 13.94 22.51
C GLU A 361 23.61 13.90 20.98
N GLN A 362 24.46 13.02 20.45
CA GLN A 362 24.66 12.81 19.00
C GLN A 362 23.41 12.24 18.31
N GLU A 363 22.71 11.28 18.94
CA GLU A 363 21.47 10.70 18.41
C GLU A 363 20.36 11.75 18.35
N VAL A 364 20.20 12.49 19.44
CA VAL A 364 19.25 13.61 19.50
C VAL A 364 19.60 14.68 18.47
N TYR A 365 20.88 15.00 18.25
CA TYR A 365 21.30 15.94 17.21
C TYR A 365 20.92 15.46 15.80
N GLY A 366 21.10 14.17 15.48
CA GLY A 366 20.62 13.56 14.23
C GLY A 366 19.11 13.65 14.07
N MET A 367 18.34 13.33 15.12
CA MET A 367 16.89 13.47 15.14
C MET A 367 16.43 14.93 14.93
N LEU A 368 17.10 15.90 15.56
CA LEU A 368 16.81 17.33 15.42
C LEU A 368 17.08 17.83 13.99
N GLN A 369 18.20 17.40 13.37
CA GLN A 369 18.48 17.72 11.96
C GLN A 369 17.41 17.10 11.04
N CYS A 370 17.07 15.83 11.22
CA CYS A 370 16.02 15.16 10.45
C CYS A 370 14.66 15.89 10.58
N ALA A 371 14.26 16.25 11.80
CA ALA A 371 13.03 17.01 12.06
C ALA A 371 13.05 18.40 11.41
N SER A 372 14.17 19.12 11.47
CA SER A 372 14.35 20.43 10.82
C SER A 372 14.16 20.34 9.30
N LEU A 373 14.75 19.32 8.65
CA LEU A 373 14.55 19.05 7.23
C LEU A 373 13.08 18.75 6.89
N CYS A 374 12.39 17.97 7.73
CA CYS A 374 10.98 17.62 7.55
C CYS A 374 10.01 18.82 7.61
N ILE A 375 10.33 19.87 8.40
CA ILE A 375 9.44 21.02 8.59
C ILE A 375 9.79 22.26 7.74
N ARG A 376 10.68 22.11 6.75
CA ARG A 376 11.02 23.20 5.79
C ARG A 376 9.77 23.85 5.18
N ARG A 377 9.81 25.17 4.94
CA ARG A 377 8.66 25.93 4.43
C ARG A 377 8.21 25.42 3.06
N ASP A 378 9.16 25.29 2.13
CA ASP A 378 8.95 24.69 0.82
C ASP A 378 8.70 23.17 0.94
N PRO A 379 7.58 22.63 0.42
CA PRO A 379 7.33 21.19 0.35
C PRO A 379 8.34 20.41 -0.50
N HIS A 380 8.93 21.01 -1.53
CA HIS A 380 9.87 20.35 -2.44
C HIS A 380 11.26 20.14 -1.83
N LEU A 381 11.63 20.94 -0.82
CA LEU A 381 12.89 20.82 -0.08
C LEU A 381 12.81 19.89 1.14
N ARG A 382 11.68 19.22 1.36
CA ARG A 382 11.49 18.23 2.45
C ARG A 382 11.93 16.84 1.97
N PRO A 383 12.60 16.04 2.83
CA PRO A 383 12.99 14.67 2.48
C PRO A 383 11.78 13.77 2.23
N ARG A 384 11.91 12.83 1.27
CA ARG A 384 10.99 11.70 1.09
C ARG A 384 11.04 10.81 2.34
N MET A 385 9.98 10.03 2.62
CA MET A 385 9.96 9.15 3.80
C MET A 385 11.11 8.12 3.81
N SER A 386 11.54 7.64 2.64
CA SER A 386 12.73 6.76 2.48
C SER A 386 14.08 7.46 2.64
N GLN A 387 14.10 8.80 2.76
CA GLN A 387 15.26 9.57 3.20
C GLN A 387 15.18 9.85 4.71
N VAL A 388 13.98 10.15 5.23
CA VAL A 388 13.73 10.28 6.69
C VAL A 388 14.11 9.00 7.44
N LEU A 389 13.67 7.83 6.95
CA LEU A 389 14.05 6.54 7.55
C LEU A 389 15.57 6.33 7.54
N ARG A 390 16.24 6.52 6.40
CA ARG A 390 17.72 6.41 6.33
C ARG A 390 18.48 7.43 7.20
N MET A 391 17.89 8.58 7.54
CA MET A 391 18.46 9.54 8.50
C MET A 391 18.31 9.10 9.96
N LEU A 392 17.47 8.10 10.23
CA LEU A 392 17.17 7.56 11.57
C LEU A 392 17.65 6.10 11.74
N GLU A 393 17.93 5.39 10.65
CA GLU A 393 18.33 3.97 10.60
C GLU A 393 19.85 3.75 10.51
N ALA A 394 20.66 4.80 10.39
CA ALA A 394 22.09 4.69 10.05
C ALA A 394 23.05 5.04 11.21
N ASP A 395 24.15 4.28 11.34
CA ASP A 395 25.27 4.48 12.28
C ASP A 395 26.09 5.77 12.06
N PHE A 396 25.53 6.80 11.44
CA PHE A 396 26.21 8.03 11.02
C PHE A 396 26.62 8.97 12.18
N ILE A 397 26.34 8.55 13.41
CA ILE A 397 26.17 9.43 14.56
C ILE A 397 27.46 9.52 15.41
N THR A 398 28.33 8.50 15.33
CA THR A 398 29.56 8.38 16.14
C THR A 398 30.77 9.16 15.60
N ASN A 399 30.68 9.79 14.41
CA ASN A 399 31.77 10.57 13.80
C ASN A 399 31.47 12.08 13.66
N SER A 400 30.63 12.63 14.53
CA SER A 400 30.19 14.03 14.50
C SER A 400 31.30 15.09 14.75
N ALA A 401 32.56 14.69 14.92
CA ALA A 401 33.72 15.59 14.99
C ALA A 401 34.36 15.90 13.62
N ASP A 402 34.10 15.08 12.60
CA ASP A 402 34.78 15.14 11.28
C ASP A 402 33.91 15.84 10.20
N VAL A 403 32.66 16.20 10.52
CA VAL A 403 31.59 16.61 9.57
C VAL A 403 31.78 18.00 8.94
N PHE A 404 32.81 18.76 9.35
CA PHE A 404 33.22 20.01 8.69
C PHE A 404 34.57 19.93 7.98
N ALA A 405 35.14 18.73 7.84
CA ALA A 405 36.19 18.50 6.87
C ALA A 405 35.58 18.01 5.54
N GLU A 406 35.74 18.80 4.48
CA GLU A 406 35.83 18.24 3.12
C GLU A 406 37.14 17.43 3.01
N LYS A 407 37.24 16.33 3.75
CA LYS A 407 38.23 15.28 3.47
C LYS A 407 37.99 14.85 2.03
N GLU A 408 38.98 15.05 1.17
CA GLU A 408 38.91 14.55 -0.20
C GLU A 408 38.67 13.05 -0.16
N ALA A 409 37.44 12.64 -0.46
CA ALA A 409 37.06 11.24 -0.44
C ALA A 409 37.83 10.51 -1.54
N THR A 410 38.93 9.86 -1.16
CA THR A 410 39.68 8.95 -2.03
C THR A 410 38.73 7.86 -2.49
N SER A 411 38.65 7.63 -3.80
CA SER A 411 37.83 6.55 -4.33
C SER A 411 38.30 5.20 -3.78
N PHE A 412 37.35 4.38 -3.34
CA PHE A 412 37.59 3.03 -2.86
C PHE A 412 37.26 2.05 -3.97
N ILE A 413 38.20 1.17 -4.31
CA ILE A 413 37.99 0.08 -5.26
C ILE A 413 38.46 -1.20 -4.60
N HIS A 414 37.55 -2.16 -4.43
CA HIS A 414 37.89 -3.45 -3.83
C HIS A 414 38.88 -4.22 -4.73
N PRO A 415 39.93 -4.88 -4.19
CA PRO A 415 40.95 -5.57 -5.00
C PRO A 415 40.45 -6.70 -5.93
N THR A 416 39.20 -7.16 -5.76
CA THR A 416 38.56 -8.16 -6.65
C THR A 416 37.62 -7.55 -7.70
N ALA A 417 37.52 -6.22 -7.78
CA ALA A 417 36.77 -5.53 -8.83
C ALA A 417 37.64 -5.40 -10.10
N VAL A 418 37.07 -5.72 -11.26
CA VAL A 418 37.75 -5.59 -12.55
C VAL A 418 37.40 -4.23 -13.17
N VAL A 419 38.20 -3.22 -12.84
CA VAL A 419 38.06 -1.87 -13.38
C VAL A 419 39.07 -1.67 -14.51
N HIS A 420 38.60 -1.42 -15.73
CA HIS A 420 39.47 -1.18 -16.87
C HIS A 420 40.25 0.15 -16.70
N PRO A 421 41.56 0.23 -17.00
CA PRO A 421 42.38 1.41 -16.70
C PRO A 421 41.94 2.72 -17.40
N ASN A 422 41.21 2.63 -18.51
CA ASN A 422 40.66 3.79 -19.22
C ASN A 422 39.32 4.30 -18.65
N ALA A 423 38.70 3.58 -17.70
CA ALA A 423 37.42 3.97 -17.12
C ALA A 423 37.57 5.26 -16.28
N VAL A 424 36.66 6.21 -16.44
CA VAL A 424 36.73 7.50 -15.75
C VAL A 424 35.99 7.40 -14.42
N ILE A 425 36.74 7.38 -13.31
CA ILE A 425 36.21 7.23 -11.94
C ILE A 425 36.29 8.57 -11.20
N GLY A 426 35.15 9.12 -10.78
CA GLY A 426 35.05 10.36 -10.01
C GLY A 426 35.61 10.28 -8.57
N LYS A 427 35.69 11.44 -7.91
CA LYS A 427 36.07 11.54 -6.49
C LYS A 427 35.01 10.87 -5.62
N GLY A 428 35.44 10.19 -4.56
CA GLY A 428 34.55 9.53 -3.59
C GLY A 428 33.75 8.34 -4.11
N VAL A 429 34.04 7.83 -5.30
CA VAL A 429 33.39 6.62 -5.82
C VAL A 429 33.81 5.40 -5.00
N SER A 430 32.85 4.54 -4.67
CA SER A 430 33.04 3.27 -3.98
C SER A 430 32.65 2.11 -4.89
N VAL A 431 33.57 1.16 -5.11
CA VAL A 431 33.37 -0.04 -5.95
C VAL A 431 33.60 -1.29 -5.10
N GLY A 432 32.54 -2.06 -4.90
CA GLY A 432 32.54 -3.29 -4.10
C GLY A 432 33.25 -4.49 -4.78
N PRO A 433 33.42 -5.60 -4.06
CA PRO A 433 34.00 -6.84 -4.60
C PRO A 433 33.28 -7.36 -5.85
N PHE A 434 34.04 -7.94 -6.77
CA PHE A 434 33.56 -8.63 -7.99
C PHE A 434 32.78 -7.76 -8.99
N CYS A 435 32.73 -6.44 -8.80
CA CYS A 435 32.18 -5.53 -9.80
C CYS A 435 33.04 -5.50 -11.07
N THR A 436 32.44 -5.17 -12.23
CA THR A 436 33.18 -5.00 -13.48
C THR A 436 32.84 -3.65 -14.12
N ILE A 437 33.86 -2.89 -14.53
CA ILE A 437 33.70 -1.56 -15.14
C ILE A 437 34.45 -1.52 -16.47
N GLY A 438 33.70 -1.39 -17.56
CA GLY A 438 34.20 -1.38 -18.94
C GLY A 438 35.04 -0.15 -19.31
N SER A 439 35.76 -0.25 -20.43
CA SER A 439 36.79 0.71 -20.85
C SER A 439 36.29 2.12 -21.17
N SER A 440 35.02 2.25 -21.57
CA SER A 440 34.36 3.50 -21.95
C SER A 440 33.38 4.02 -20.88
N ALA A 441 33.39 3.41 -19.69
CA ALA A 441 32.51 3.81 -18.59
C ALA A 441 33.00 5.10 -17.92
N LYS A 442 32.05 5.96 -17.51
CA LYS A 442 32.30 7.16 -16.70
C LYS A 442 31.38 7.18 -15.49
N LEU A 443 31.94 7.33 -14.30
CA LEU A 443 31.22 7.38 -13.03
C LEU A 443 31.45 8.75 -12.39
N GLY A 444 30.36 9.48 -12.14
CA GLY A 444 30.36 10.75 -11.41
C GLY A 444 30.84 10.61 -9.97
N ASN A 445 31.01 11.75 -9.31
CA ASN A 445 31.50 11.81 -7.93
C ASN A 445 30.53 11.13 -6.95
N GLY A 446 31.06 10.41 -5.97
CA GLY A 446 30.28 9.81 -4.89
C GLY A 446 29.34 8.67 -5.30
N CYS A 447 29.52 8.07 -6.49
CA CYS A 447 28.77 6.88 -6.88
C CYS A 447 29.14 5.65 -6.05
N HIS A 448 28.18 4.76 -5.81
CA HIS A 448 28.37 3.56 -5.00
C HIS A 448 27.91 2.30 -5.75
N LEU A 449 28.85 1.42 -6.06
CA LEU A 449 28.63 0.12 -6.69
C LEU A 449 28.72 -0.97 -5.63
N TYR A 450 27.58 -1.57 -5.28
CA TYR A 450 27.51 -2.74 -4.40
C TYR A 450 28.11 -3.99 -5.08
N PRO A 451 28.47 -5.04 -4.30
CA PRO A 451 29.13 -6.24 -4.82
C PRO A 451 28.51 -6.82 -6.09
N SER A 452 29.34 -7.31 -7.02
CA SER A 452 28.88 -7.91 -8.28
C SER A 452 27.87 -7.02 -9.05
N SER A 453 28.15 -5.71 -9.15
CA SER A 453 27.45 -4.80 -10.06
C SER A 453 28.33 -4.47 -11.26
N HIS A 454 27.72 -4.24 -12.41
CA HIS A 454 28.40 -4.28 -13.70
C HIS A 454 28.06 -3.06 -14.57
N ILE A 455 29.08 -2.43 -15.17
CA ILE A 455 28.95 -1.32 -16.11
C ILE A 455 29.68 -1.67 -17.41
N PHE A 456 28.98 -1.65 -18.54
CA PHE A 456 29.50 -2.00 -19.87
C PHE A 456 29.28 -0.89 -20.90
N GLY A 457 29.95 -0.99 -22.05
CA GLY A 457 29.82 -0.06 -23.17
C GLY A 457 30.18 1.39 -22.87
N ASN A 458 29.68 2.27 -23.74
CA ASN A 458 29.77 3.73 -23.61
C ASN A 458 28.67 4.23 -22.64
N THR A 459 28.97 4.16 -21.35
CA THR A 459 28.00 4.39 -20.27
C THR A 459 28.46 5.47 -19.31
N GLU A 460 27.60 6.47 -19.06
CA GLU A 460 27.87 7.61 -18.18
C GLU A 460 26.85 7.66 -17.05
N LEU A 461 27.33 7.65 -15.80
CA LEU A 461 26.53 7.83 -14.58
C LEU A 461 26.83 9.19 -13.95
N GLY A 462 25.80 9.98 -13.67
CA GLY A 462 25.89 11.21 -12.91
C GLY A 462 26.28 10.99 -11.45
N ASN A 463 26.53 12.09 -10.72
CA ASN A 463 27.00 12.04 -9.34
C ASN A 463 26.03 11.29 -8.41
N HIS A 464 26.56 10.62 -7.39
CA HIS A 464 25.81 9.95 -6.32
C HIS A 464 24.80 8.88 -6.79
N CYS A 465 25.06 8.25 -7.94
CA CYS A 465 24.30 7.06 -8.36
C CYS A 465 24.64 5.85 -7.48
N ILE A 466 23.64 5.00 -7.22
CA ILE A 466 23.79 3.75 -6.46
C ILE A 466 23.39 2.58 -7.34
N LEU A 467 24.31 1.64 -7.58
CA LEU A 467 24.04 0.37 -8.24
C LEU A 467 24.05 -0.74 -7.19
N MET A 468 22.91 -1.41 -7.00
CA MET A 468 22.76 -2.52 -6.05
C MET A 468 23.36 -3.83 -6.60
N THR A 469 23.52 -4.83 -5.74
CA THR A 469 24.11 -6.14 -6.10
C THR A 469 23.41 -6.77 -7.31
N GLY A 470 24.21 -7.21 -8.29
CA GLY A 470 23.72 -7.84 -9.52
C GLY A 470 23.16 -6.87 -10.58
N ALA A 471 23.12 -5.56 -10.33
CA ALA A 471 22.68 -4.58 -11.33
C ALA A 471 23.64 -4.53 -12.53
N VAL A 472 23.08 -4.41 -13.74
CA VAL A 472 23.82 -4.30 -15.00
C VAL A 472 23.41 -3.01 -15.71
N VAL A 473 24.38 -2.14 -16.02
CA VAL A 473 24.12 -0.89 -16.72
C VAL A 473 25.01 -0.75 -17.95
N GLY A 474 24.38 -0.50 -19.10
CA GLY A 474 25.03 -0.48 -20.40
C GLY A 474 25.27 -1.87 -20.99
N ASP A 475 25.79 -1.86 -22.21
CA ASP A 475 26.00 -3.02 -23.10
C ASP A 475 26.95 -2.56 -24.21
N ASP A 476 27.77 -3.44 -24.78
CA ASP A 476 28.87 -3.06 -25.68
C ASP A 476 28.41 -2.74 -27.13
N LEU A 477 27.10 -2.73 -27.39
CA LEU A 477 26.53 -2.29 -28.67
C LEU A 477 26.75 -0.77 -28.92
N PRO A 478 26.96 -0.34 -30.18
CA PRO A 478 27.16 1.06 -30.56
C PRO A 478 26.09 2.04 -30.05
N GLY A 479 26.44 3.32 -29.95
CA GLY A 479 25.65 4.36 -29.28
C GLY A 479 26.10 4.61 -27.83
N ARG A 480 25.16 4.85 -26.90
CA ARG A 480 25.46 5.12 -25.47
C ARG A 480 24.29 4.87 -24.52
N THR A 481 24.61 4.76 -23.23
CA THR A 481 23.66 4.90 -22.11
C THR A 481 24.08 6.06 -21.21
N VAL A 482 23.18 6.99 -20.91
CA VAL A 482 23.42 8.10 -19.97
C VAL A 482 22.38 8.04 -18.86
N ILE A 483 22.83 8.16 -17.61
CA ILE A 483 22.00 8.23 -16.41
C ILE A 483 22.42 9.45 -15.61
N GLY A 484 21.46 10.28 -15.21
CA GLY A 484 21.67 11.51 -14.43
C GLY A 484 22.15 11.27 -13.00
N CYS A 485 22.10 12.29 -12.16
CA CYS A 485 22.54 12.25 -10.77
C CYS A 485 21.51 11.58 -9.82
N ASN A 486 21.99 11.09 -8.68
CA ASN A 486 21.19 10.60 -7.55
C ASN A 486 20.22 9.43 -7.88
N ASN A 487 20.46 8.70 -8.96
CA ASN A 487 19.65 7.55 -9.34
C ASN A 487 20.00 6.30 -8.52
N ILE A 488 18.99 5.47 -8.22
CA ILE A 488 19.17 4.18 -7.56
C ILE A 488 18.75 3.08 -8.53
N ILE A 489 19.66 2.14 -8.82
CA ILE A 489 19.47 1.00 -9.72
C ILE A 489 19.42 -0.28 -8.86
N GLY A 490 18.24 -0.89 -8.77
CA GLY A 490 17.94 -2.00 -7.86
C GLY A 490 18.58 -3.34 -8.22
N HIS A 491 18.43 -4.30 -7.30
CA HIS A 491 19.04 -5.63 -7.40
C HIS A 491 18.66 -6.34 -8.72
N HIS A 492 19.66 -6.78 -9.48
CA HIS A 492 19.44 -7.43 -10.79
C HIS A 492 18.62 -6.62 -11.80
N ALA A 493 18.52 -5.29 -11.64
CA ALA A 493 17.98 -4.42 -12.68
C ALA A 493 18.95 -4.34 -13.87
N VAL A 494 18.42 -4.30 -15.09
CA VAL A 494 19.19 -4.35 -16.34
C VAL A 494 18.80 -3.16 -17.21
N VAL A 495 19.71 -2.20 -17.36
CA VAL A 495 19.42 -0.86 -17.88
C VAL A 495 20.38 -0.51 -19.02
N GLY A 496 19.87 -0.15 -20.20
CA GLY A 496 20.71 0.26 -21.33
C GLY A 496 21.19 -0.89 -22.23
N ILE A 497 20.50 -2.03 -22.21
CA ILE A 497 20.77 -3.17 -23.09
C ILE A 497 20.07 -3.07 -24.45
N LYS A 498 20.47 -3.94 -25.39
CA LYS A 498 19.78 -4.17 -26.68
C LYS A 498 18.25 -4.20 -26.57
N CYS A 499 17.56 -3.60 -27.52
CA CYS A 499 16.11 -3.72 -27.69
C CYS A 499 15.64 -5.10 -28.21
N GLN A 500 14.34 -5.34 -28.09
CA GLN A 500 13.68 -6.58 -28.53
C GLN A 500 12.95 -6.45 -29.89
N ASP A 501 13.05 -5.31 -30.58
CA ASP A 501 12.46 -5.17 -31.92
C ASP A 501 13.29 -5.94 -32.95
N MET A 502 12.64 -6.86 -33.68
CA MET A 502 13.22 -7.61 -34.80
C MET A 502 13.67 -6.72 -35.98
N LYS A 503 13.27 -5.44 -36.01
CA LYS A 503 13.74 -4.45 -36.99
C LYS A 503 15.12 -3.87 -36.68
N TYR A 504 15.60 -3.94 -35.44
CA TYR A 504 16.92 -3.40 -35.07
C TYR A 504 18.03 -4.16 -35.79
N ARG A 505 18.94 -3.42 -36.45
CA ARG A 505 20.03 -4.00 -37.23
C ARG A 505 21.28 -4.12 -36.37
N SER A 506 21.90 -5.28 -36.37
CA SER A 506 23.16 -5.52 -35.64
C SER A 506 24.25 -4.56 -36.11
N GLY A 507 24.61 -3.60 -35.26
CA GLY A 507 25.63 -2.58 -35.54
C GLY A 507 25.08 -1.14 -35.64
N ASP A 508 23.77 -0.95 -35.72
CA ASP A 508 23.16 0.37 -35.62
C ASP A 508 23.38 0.95 -34.21
N GLU A 509 23.65 2.25 -34.11
CA GLU A 509 23.74 2.92 -32.80
C GLU A 509 22.38 2.94 -32.10
N CYS A 510 22.36 2.66 -30.81
CA CYS A 510 21.17 2.74 -29.99
C CYS A 510 21.44 3.49 -28.68
N PHE A 511 20.40 4.15 -28.17
CA PHE A 511 20.50 5.22 -27.19
C PHE A 511 19.48 5.08 -26.05
N LEU A 512 19.93 5.35 -24.82
CA LEU A 512 19.10 5.56 -23.63
C LEU A 512 19.62 6.78 -22.87
N ASP A 513 18.74 7.74 -22.59
CA ASP A 513 18.98 8.87 -21.69
C ASP A 513 18.00 8.78 -20.49
N VAL A 514 18.52 8.80 -19.26
CA VAL A 514 17.75 8.81 -18.00
C VAL A 514 18.13 10.04 -17.19
N GLY A 515 17.14 10.78 -16.69
CA GLY A 515 17.29 11.98 -15.86
C GLY A 515 17.70 11.68 -14.41
N ASP A 516 17.41 12.60 -13.51
CA ASP A 516 17.90 12.61 -12.13
C ASP A 516 16.91 12.00 -11.11
N ASN A 517 17.44 11.53 -9.97
CA ASN A 517 16.66 11.16 -8.77
C ASN A 517 15.59 10.06 -8.98
N ASN A 518 15.78 9.15 -9.94
CA ASN A 518 14.87 8.02 -10.16
C ASN A 518 15.20 6.83 -9.23
N GLU A 519 14.17 6.13 -8.77
CA GLU A 519 14.29 4.87 -8.04
C GLU A 519 13.85 3.72 -8.96
N ILE A 520 14.83 3.07 -9.61
CA ILE A 520 14.64 1.91 -10.48
C ILE A 520 14.85 0.66 -9.62
N ARG A 521 13.90 -0.26 -9.63
CA ARG A 521 13.83 -1.36 -8.65
C ARG A 521 14.28 -2.70 -9.20
N GLU A 522 14.27 -3.69 -8.33
CA GLU A 522 14.75 -5.04 -8.57
C GLU A 522 14.14 -5.68 -9.82
N TYR A 523 14.98 -6.32 -10.64
CA TYR A 523 14.60 -6.97 -11.91
C TYR A 523 13.94 -6.07 -12.97
N THR A 524 13.97 -4.73 -12.83
CA THR A 524 13.48 -3.83 -13.89
C THR A 524 14.35 -3.94 -15.14
N SER A 525 13.72 -4.00 -16.32
CA SER A 525 14.40 -4.02 -17.63
C SER A 525 14.14 -2.73 -18.41
N ILE A 526 15.20 -2.07 -18.88
CA ILE A 526 15.13 -0.80 -19.64
C ILE A 526 16.01 -0.90 -20.87
N HIS A 527 15.40 -0.81 -22.05
CA HIS A 527 16.05 -1.06 -23.33
C HIS A 527 16.41 0.24 -24.05
N ARG A 528 17.51 0.22 -24.83
CA ARG A 528 17.88 1.31 -25.76
C ARG A 528 16.93 1.39 -26.95
N SER A 529 17.05 2.44 -27.76
CA SER A 529 16.25 2.65 -28.97
C SER A 529 16.34 1.53 -30.02
N SER A 530 15.37 1.48 -30.93
CA SER A 530 15.40 0.60 -32.11
C SER A 530 16.15 1.18 -33.30
N MET A 531 16.40 2.50 -33.29
CA MET A 531 17.02 3.26 -34.39
C MET A 531 17.98 4.33 -33.86
N SER A 532 19.06 4.61 -34.59
CA SER A 532 20.05 5.64 -34.23
C SER A 532 19.53 7.08 -34.32
N SER A 533 18.44 7.30 -35.05
CA SER A 533 17.72 8.59 -35.08
C SER A 533 16.85 8.83 -33.85
N ASP A 534 16.68 7.83 -32.98
CA ASP A 534 15.80 7.89 -31.81
C ASP A 534 16.51 7.39 -30.54
N ARG A 535 15.87 7.55 -29.38
CA ARG A 535 16.40 7.20 -28.05
C ARG A 535 15.26 6.85 -27.08
N THR A 536 15.47 5.88 -26.21
CA THR A 536 14.62 5.72 -25.03
C THR A 536 14.92 6.88 -24.06
N VAL A 537 13.89 7.51 -23.49
CA VAL A 537 14.01 8.66 -22.57
C VAL A 537 13.23 8.40 -21.29
N ILE A 538 13.86 8.68 -20.14
CA ILE A 538 13.21 8.74 -18.83
C ILE A 538 13.60 10.06 -18.17
N GLY A 539 12.63 10.84 -17.70
CA GLY A 539 12.84 12.08 -16.97
C GLY A 539 13.21 11.87 -15.50
N ASP A 540 12.82 12.82 -14.66
CA ASP A 540 13.28 12.94 -13.27
C ASP A 540 12.30 12.37 -12.25
N ASN A 541 12.82 12.05 -11.06
CA ASN A 541 12.06 11.76 -9.82
C ASN A 541 11.13 10.53 -9.87
N ASN A 542 11.14 9.72 -10.92
CA ASN A 542 10.22 8.60 -11.12
C ASN A 542 10.50 7.44 -10.13
N LEU A 543 9.46 6.67 -9.82
CA LEU A 543 9.56 5.39 -9.11
C LEU A 543 9.14 4.26 -10.06
N ILE A 544 10.08 3.37 -10.38
CA ILE A 544 9.89 2.28 -11.33
C ILE A 544 10.05 0.98 -10.55
N MET A 545 8.93 0.40 -10.10
CA MET A 545 8.91 -0.73 -9.15
C MET A 545 9.33 -2.07 -9.80
N GLY A 546 9.53 -3.08 -8.96
CA GLY A 546 10.21 -4.32 -9.36
C GLY A 546 9.55 -5.04 -10.55
N SER A 547 10.40 -5.65 -11.39
CA SER A 547 10.02 -6.39 -12.61
C SER A 547 9.27 -5.57 -13.68
N CYS A 548 9.31 -4.23 -13.63
CA CYS A 548 8.81 -3.42 -14.75
C CYS A 548 9.66 -3.57 -16.02
N HIS A 549 9.05 -3.33 -17.17
CA HIS A 549 9.70 -3.36 -18.48
C HIS A 549 9.45 -2.05 -19.23
N ILE A 550 10.52 -1.44 -19.73
CA ILE A 550 10.50 -0.25 -20.57
C ILE A 550 11.21 -0.60 -21.89
N ALA A 551 10.40 -0.83 -22.92
CA ALA A 551 10.88 -1.15 -24.25
C ALA A 551 11.58 0.05 -24.93
N HIS A 552 12.10 -0.21 -26.12
CA HIS A 552 12.72 0.77 -26.99
C HIS A 552 11.85 2.00 -27.26
N ASP A 553 12.53 3.15 -27.42
CA ASP A 553 11.97 4.41 -27.92
C ASP A 553 10.86 5.02 -27.04
N CYS A 554 10.62 4.47 -25.84
CA CYS A 554 9.67 5.02 -24.90
C CYS A 554 10.08 6.43 -24.44
N LYS A 555 9.09 7.30 -24.20
CA LYS A 555 9.29 8.69 -23.75
C LYS A 555 8.58 8.87 -22.42
N ILE A 556 9.32 8.79 -21.32
CA ILE A 556 8.77 8.90 -19.97
C ILE A 556 9.17 10.25 -19.38
N GLY A 557 8.18 11.03 -18.92
CA GLY A 557 8.36 12.30 -18.23
C GLY A 557 8.76 12.13 -16.76
N ASN A 558 8.25 13.00 -15.90
CA ASN A 558 8.75 13.19 -14.55
C ASN A 558 7.73 12.77 -13.47
N ASN A 559 8.23 12.41 -12.29
CA ASN A 559 7.42 12.14 -11.09
C ASN A 559 6.34 11.04 -11.28
N ASN A 560 6.54 10.12 -12.23
CA ASN A 560 5.68 8.97 -12.49
C ASN A 560 5.88 7.87 -11.45
N ILE A 561 4.86 7.02 -11.28
CA ILE A 561 4.94 5.79 -10.49
C ILE A 561 4.47 4.61 -11.32
N PHE A 562 5.38 3.68 -11.60
CA PHE A 562 5.07 2.42 -12.25
C PHE A 562 5.12 1.30 -11.21
N ALA A 563 3.97 0.73 -10.83
CA ALA A 563 3.92 -0.38 -9.89
C ALA A 563 4.36 -1.70 -10.53
N ASN A 564 4.69 -2.70 -9.69
CA ASN A 564 5.37 -3.95 -10.10
C ASN A 564 4.79 -4.60 -11.36
N SER A 565 5.69 -5.10 -12.22
CA SER A 565 5.34 -5.72 -13.50
C SER A 565 4.50 -4.84 -14.44
N THR A 566 4.71 -3.51 -14.41
CA THR A 566 4.21 -2.64 -15.49
C THR A 566 5.07 -2.86 -16.74
N LEU A 567 4.43 -3.19 -17.86
CA LEU A 567 5.09 -3.46 -19.14
C LEU A 567 4.71 -2.38 -20.16
N LEU A 568 5.69 -1.55 -20.55
CA LEU A 568 5.55 -0.55 -21.60
C LEU A 568 6.21 -1.05 -22.89
N ALA A 569 5.43 -1.27 -23.93
CA ALA A 569 5.93 -1.69 -25.25
C ALA A 569 6.50 -0.52 -26.06
N GLY A 570 7.06 -0.81 -27.25
CA GLY A 570 7.84 0.15 -28.04
C GLY A 570 7.12 1.47 -28.35
N HIS A 571 7.86 2.58 -28.30
CA HIS A 571 7.38 3.95 -28.56
C HIS A 571 6.21 4.40 -27.66
N VAL A 572 6.03 3.84 -26.46
CA VAL A 572 5.03 4.32 -25.49
C VAL A 572 5.46 5.66 -24.91
N ILE A 573 4.54 6.63 -24.89
CA ILE A 573 4.75 7.96 -24.30
C ILE A 573 4.00 8.03 -22.96
N VAL A 574 4.67 8.54 -21.93
CA VAL A 574 4.11 8.78 -20.59
C VAL A 574 4.51 10.20 -20.17
N GLU A 575 3.54 11.08 -19.97
CA GLU A 575 3.81 12.45 -19.48
C GLU A 575 4.08 12.47 -17.96
N ASP A 576 4.01 13.64 -17.32
CA ASP A 576 4.30 13.77 -15.87
C ASP A 576 3.18 13.26 -14.94
N TYR A 577 3.57 12.75 -13.77
CA TYR A 577 2.67 12.34 -12.68
C TYR A 577 1.64 11.24 -13.02
N ALA A 578 1.80 10.52 -14.12
CA ALA A 578 1.02 9.32 -14.42
C ALA A 578 1.34 8.19 -13.43
N HIS A 579 0.34 7.34 -13.17
CA HIS A 579 0.45 6.21 -12.24
C HIS A 579 -0.11 4.94 -12.87
N THR A 580 0.68 3.86 -12.93
CA THR A 580 0.17 2.50 -13.20
C THR A 580 0.13 1.68 -11.92
N ALA A 581 -0.95 0.95 -11.71
CA ALA A 581 -1.01 -0.13 -10.73
C ALA A 581 -0.41 -1.43 -11.31
N GLY A 582 -0.17 -2.42 -10.45
CA GLY A 582 0.62 -3.60 -10.80
C GLY A 582 0.04 -4.44 -11.95
N ALA A 583 0.93 -5.13 -12.67
CA ALA A 583 0.61 -5.95 -13.85
C ALA A 583 -0.13 -5.20 -14.97
N THR A 584 0.09 -3.90 -15.11
CA THR A 584 -0.42 -3.09 -16.24
C THR A 584 0.38 -3.38 -17.50
N VAL A 585 -0.28 -3.55 -18.65
CA VAL A 585 0.36 -3.72 -19.96
C VAL A 585 -0.06 -2.57 -20.89
N VAL A 586 0.91 -1.90 -21.50
CA VAL A 586 0.67 -0.76 -22.39
C VAL A 586 1.19 -1.08 -23.79
N HIS A 587 0.28 -1.07 -24.76
CA HIS A 587 0.56 -1.43 -26.16
C HIS A 587 1.46 -0.39 -26.84
N GLN A 588 2.26 -0.83 -27.81
CA GLN A 588 3.14 0.04 -28.60
C GLN A 588 2.40 1.24 -29.20
N PHE A 589 3.09 2.39 -29.26
CA PHE A 589 2.58 3.70 -29.69
C PHE A 589 1.40 4.28 -28.89
N CYS A 590 1.10 3.78 -27.69
CA CYS A 590 0.12 4.40 -26.79
C CYS A 590 0.70 5.60 -26.03
N HIS A 591 -0.11 6.63 -25.82
CA HIS A 591 0.22 7.81 -25.02
C HIS A 591 -0.60 7.84 -23.72
N ILE A 592 0.08 7.95 -22.57
CA ILE A 592 -0.48 8.10 -21.23
C ILE A 592 -0.25 9.54 -20.76
N GLY A 593 -1.34 10.30 -20.66
CA GLY A 593 -1.30 11.73 -20.35
C GLY A 593 -1.05 12.06 -18.88
N SER A 594 -0.71 13.33 -18.62
CA SER A 594 -0.31 13.82 -17.30
C SER A 594 -1.36 13.54 -16.23
N PHE A 595 -0.93 13.14 -15.03
CA PHE A 595 -1.80 12.77 -13.90
C PHE A 595 -2.81 11.62 -14.20
N ALA A 596 -2.64 10.85 -15.27
CA ALA A 596 -3.49 9.70 -15.55
C ALA A 596 -3.31 8.58 -14.50
N PHE A 597 -4.33 7.73 -14.35
CA PHE A 597 -4.28 6.54 -13.49
C PHE A 597 -4.76 5.29 -14.24
N ILE A 598 -3.94 4.24 -14.24
CA ILE A 598 -4.26 2.94 -14.84
C ILE A 598 -4.40 1.91 -13.71
N GLY A 599 -5.58 1.29 -13.60
CA GLY A 599 -5.87 0.25 -12.61
C GLY A 599 -5.15 -1.08 -12.87
N GLY A 600 -5.01 -1.92 -11.85
CA GLY A 600 -4.18 -3.13 -11.92
C GLY A 600 -4.67 -4.13 -12.97
N GLY A 601 -3.74 -4.90 -13.55
CA GLY A 601 -4.06 -5.93 -14.54
C GLY A 601 -4.69 -5.42 -15.85
N SER A 602 -4.59 -4.12 -16.16
CA SER A 602 -5.25 -3.53 -17.33
C SER A 602 -4.37 -3.58 -18.58
N VAL A 603 -4.91 -4.02 -19.72
CA VAL A 603 -4.26 -3.91 -21.04
C VAL A 603 -4.73 -2.66 -21.77
N VAL A 604 -3.87 -1.66 -21.83
CA VAL A 604 -4.08 -0.36 -22.45
C VAL A 604 -3.72 -0.45 -23.94
N SER A 605 -4.75 -0.55 -24.80
CA SER A 605 -4.59 -0.72 -26.26
C SER A 605 -4.62 0.59 -27.06
N GLN A 606 -4.93 1.71 -26.41
CA GLN A 606 -5.23 3.03 -26.97
C GLN A 606 -4.82 4.12 -25.96
N ASP A 607 -4.88 5.39 -26.33
CA ASP A 607 -4.36 6.49 -25.52
C ASP A 607 -5.22 6.78 -24.28
N VAL A 608 -4.60 7.31 -23.23
CA VAL A 608 -5.23 7.70 -21.97
C VAL A 608 -5.01 9.21 -21.78
N PRO A 609 -6.01 10.07 -22.05
CA PRO A 609 -5.80 11.52 -22.00
C PRO A 609 -5.45 12.06 -20.60
N LYS A 610 -4.89 13.28 -20.56
CA LYS A 610 -4.54 14.00 -19.32
C LYS A 610 -5.69 13.94 -18.29
N TYR A 611 -5.32 13.74 -17.03
CA TYR A 611 -6.18 13.69 -15.85
C TYR A 611 -7.21 12.54 -15.81
N MET A 612 -7.20 11.59 -16.75
CA MET A 612 -8.21 10.52 -16.82
C MET A 612 -7.79 9.25 -16.06
N MET A 613 -8.75 8.34 -15.87
CA MET A 613 -8.49 6.99 -15.34
C MET A 613 -9.06 5.90 -16.24
N VAL A 614 -8.33 4.80 -16.39
CA VAL A 614 -8.76 3.59 -17.12
C VAL A 614 -8.57 2.33 -16.27
N SER A 615 -9.39 1.32 -16.50
CA SER A 615 -9.24 0.01 -15.82
C SER A 615 -10.03 -1.10 -16.52
N GLY A 616 -9.46 -2.30 -16.53
CA GLY A 616 -10.08 -3.56 -16.98
C GLY A 616 -9.19 -4.31 -17.96
N GLU A 617 -9.46 -5.61 -18.11
CA GLU A 617 -8.75 -6.55 -19.00
C GLU A 617 -8.35 -5.89 -20.33
N ARG A 618 -9.34 -5.43 -21.11
CA ARG A 618 -9.14 -4.37 -22.08
C ARG A 618 -9.56 -3.05 -21.45
N ALA A 619 -8.64 -2.10 -21.34
CA ALA A 619 -8.85 -0.89 -20.55
C ALA A 619 -9.98 0.00 -21.10
N GLU A 620 -11.03 0.21 -20.30
CA GLU A 620 -12.08 1.21 -20.58
C GLU A 620 -11.87 2.46 -19.72
N LEU A 621 -12.31 3.62 -20.23
CA LEU A 621 -12.33 4.89 -19.50
C LEU A 621 -13.31 4.84 -18.32
N ARG A 622 -12.84 5.17 -17.11
CA ARG A 622 -13.61 5.12 -15.86
C ARG A 622 -13.96 6.50 -15.30
N GLY A 623 -13.35 7.57 -15.79
CA GLY A 623 -13.59 8.94 -15.34
C GLY A 623 -12.32 9.77 -15.30
N LEU A 624 -12.32 10.77 -14.41
CA LEU A 624 -11.15 11.58 -14.06
C LEU A 624 -10.45 11.02 -12.82
N ASN A 625 -9.14 11.16 -12.73
CA ASN A 625 -8.31 10.87 -11.56
C ASN A 625 -8.52 11.94 -10.46
N LEU A 626 -9.74 12.01 -9.92
CA LEU A 626 -10.16 12.99 -8.90
C LEU A 626 -9.39 12.88 -7.57
N GLU A 627 -8.62 11.81 -7.37
CA GLU A 627 -7.76 11.67 -6.20
C GLU A 627 -6.34 12.17 -6.49
N GLY A 628 -5.70 11.78 -7.60
CA GLY A 628 -4.41 12.30 -8.02
C GLY A 628 -4.40 13.82 -8.15
N LEU A 629 -5.44 14.40 -8.77
CA LEU A 629 -5.64 15.85 -8.87
C LEU A 629 -5.64 16.54 -7.49
N ARG A 630 -6.37 15.99 -6.51
CA ARG A 630 -6.41 16.54 -5.14
C ARG A 630 -5.09 16.39 -4.41
N ARG A 631 -4.44 15.23 -4.53
CA ARG A 631 -3.11 14.96 -3.93
C ARG A 631 -2.03 15.90 -4.49
N ARG A 632 -2.20 16.40 -5.71
CA ARG A 632 -1.32 17.37 -6.37
C ARG A 632 -1.83 18.82 -6.34
N GLY A 633 -2.81 19.12 -5.49
CA GLY A 633 -3.19 20.50 -5.16
C GLY A 633 -4.09 21.25 -6.14
N PHE A 634 -4.65 20.58 -7.16
CA PHE A 634 -5.60 21.20 -8.09
C PHE A 634 -6.79 21.82 -7.35
N GLN A 635 -7.18 23.03 -7.76
CA GLN A 635 -8.20 23.80 -7.08
C GLN A 635 -9.59 23.19 -7.22
N VAL A 636 -10.48 23.50 -6.26
CA VAL A 636 -11.88 23.04 -6.28
C VAL A 636 -12.61 23.52 -7.54
N ILE A 637 -12.24 24.70 -8.06
CA ILE A 637 -12.78 25.26 -9.31
C ILE A 637 -12.32 24.44 -10.51
N GLU A 638 -11.02 24.21 -10.68
CA GLU A 638 -10.46 23.39 -11.78
C GLU A 638 -11.07 21.98 -11.79
N ILE A 639 -11.15 21.34 -10.63
CA ILE A 639 -11.76 20.01 -10.49
C ILE A 639 -13.28 20.04 -10.82
N LYS A 640 -13.98 21.14 -10.56
CA LYS A 640 -15.40 21.33 -10.94
C LYS A 640 -15.55 21.53 -12.45
N SER A 641 -14.67 22.30 -13.07
CA SER A 641 -14.68 22.58 -14.52
C SER A 641 -14.26 21.35 -15.34
N LEU A 642 -13.14 20.69 -15.00
CA LEU A 642 -12.73 19.40 -15.58
C LEU A 642 -13.87 18.36 -15.52
N ARG A 643 -14.52 18.20 -14.36
CA ARG A 643 -15.67 17.30 -14.21
C ARG A 643 -16.85 17.67 -15.09
N THR A 644 -16.99 18.93 -15.49
CA THR A 644 -18.12 19.43 -16.28
C THR A 644 -17.85 19.30 -17.77
N ALA A 645 -16.64 19.65 -18.22
CA ALA A 645 -16.13 19.30 -19.53
C ALA A 645 -16.22 17.78 -19.80
N TYR A 646 -15.74 16.94 -18.86
CA TYR A 646 -15.84 15.47 -18.99
C TYR A 646 -17.29 14.99 -19.18
N ARG A 647 -18.27 15.59 -18.49
CA ARG A 647 -19.68 15.23 -18.67
C ARG A 647 -20.21 15.58 -20.07
N LYS A 648 -19.92 16.79 -20.58
CA LYS A 648 -20.32 17.18 -21.95
C LYS A 648 -19.73 16.23 -23.00
N ILE A 649 -18.44 15.90 -22.89
CA ILE A 649 -17.73 15.08 -23.89
C ILE A 649 -18.18 13.61 -23.83
N PHE A 650 -18.24 13.00 -22.64
CA PHE A 650 -18.37 11.55 -22.48
C PHE A 650 -19.71 11.06 -21.92
N MET A 651 -20.58 11.96 -21.44
CA MET A 651 -21.87 11.63 -20.84
C MET A 651 -23.01 12.54 -21.37
N PRO A 652 -23.25 12.59 -22.70
CA PRO A 652 -24.38 13.33 -23.26
C PRO A 652 -25.71 12.77 -22.71
N SER A 653 -26.68 13.66 -22.46
CA SER A 653 -28.01 13.32 -21.98
C SER A 653 -28.92 12.75 -23.05
N ASP A 654 -28.71 13.16 -24.30
CA ASP A 654 -29.68 13.02 -25.39
C ASP A 654 -29.17 12.06 -26.46
N THR A 655 -30.04 11.15 -26.90
CA THR A 655 -29.69 10.09 -27.86
C THR A 655 -29.55 10.55 -29.30
N ASN A 656 -30.00 11.77 -29.64
CA ASN A 656 -29.84 12.38 -30.97
C ASN A 656 -28.46 13.04 -31.16
N SER A 657 -27.42 12.22 -30.95
CA SER A 657 -26.17 12.22 -31.73
C SER A 657 -25.60 13.57 -32.21
N MET A 658 -25.15 14.42 -31.29
CA MET A 658 -24.01 15.29 -31.61
C MET A 658 -22.74 14.43 -31.75
N GLY A 659 -21.90 14.73 -32.74
CA GLY A 659 -20.61 14.07 -33.00
C GLY A 659 -19.64 14.18 -31.84
N PHE A 660 -18.60 13.34 -31.81
CA PHE A 660 -17.57 13.42 -30.76
C PHE A 660 -16.82 14.76 -30.81
N ASP A 661 -16.41 15.19 -32.01
CA ASP A 661 -15.74 16.48 -32.23
C ASP A 661 -16.64 17.69 -31.98
N GLU A 662 -17.94 17.57 -32.26
CA GLU A 662 -18.93 18.62 -31.95
C GLU A 662 -19.04 18.83 -30.43
N ARG A 663 -19.03 17.76 -29.63
CA ARG A 663 -19.04 17.86 -28.16
C ARG A 663 -17.69 18.30 -27.57
N LEU A 664 -16.57 18.18 -28.31
CA LEU A 664 -15.32 18.84 -27.95
C LEU A 664 -15.42 20.35 -28.24
N ALA A 665 -15.88 20.73 -29.43
CA ALA A 665 -16.09 22.12 -29.82
C ALA A 665 -17.08 22.86 -28.89
N GLU A 666 -18.13 22.19 -28.42
CA GLU A 666 -19.12 22.74 -27.47
C GLU A 666 -18.53 23.04 -26.08
N VAL A 667 -17.39 22.44 -25.71
CA VAL A 667 -16.63 22.79 -24.50
C VAL A 667 -15.63 23.91 -24.79
N GLU A 668 -15.01 23.92 -25.97
CA GLU A 668 -14.06 24.96 -26.40
C GLU A 668 -14.73 26.34 -26.52
N HIS A 669 -15.95 26.39 -27.08
CA HIS A 669 -16.75 27.61 -27.20
C HIS A 669 -17.46 28.03 -25.90
N ASN A 670 -17.28 27.30 -24.80
CA ASN A 670 -17.91 27.61 -23.51
C ASN A 670 -16.94 28.39 -22.61
N GLU A 671 -17.08 29.71 -22.57
CA GLU A 671 -16.16 30.65 -21.89
C GLU A 671 -15.86 30.28 -20.41
N ASP A 672 -16.86 29.82 -19.65
CA ASP A 672 -16.73 29.32 -18.27
C ASP A 672 -15.79 28.10 -18.11
N LEU A 673 -15.56 27.35 -19.18
CA LEU A 673 -14.75 26.14 -19.21
C LEU A 673 -13.43 26.33 -19.97
N SER A 674 -13.44 27.02 -21.11
CA SER A 674 -12.24 27.25 -21.91
C SER A 674 -11.26 28.24 -21.27
N SER A 675 -11.75 29.13 -20.40
CA SER A 675 -10.90 29.99 -19.55
C SER A 675 -10.11 29.25 -18.47
N VAL A 676 -10.36 27.95 -18.23
CA VAL A 676 -9.64 27.14 -17.24
C VAL A 676 -8.51 26.36 -17.93
N PRO A 677 -7.22 26.63 -17.65
CA PRO A 677 -6.10 26.02 -18.38
C PRO A 677 -6.11 24.49 -18.37
N ALA A 678 -6.45 23.87 -17.23
CA ALA A 678 -6.55 22.41 -17.13
C ALA A 678 -7.64 21.81 -18.06
N VAL A 679 -8.73 22.53 -18.35
CA VAL A 679 -9.74 22.07 -19.31
C VAL A 679 -9.21 22.17 -20.74
N HIS A 680 -8.54 23.27 -21.09
CA HIS A 680 -7.88 23.42 -22.39
C HIS A 680 -6.82 22.32 -22.61
N SER A 681 -5.95 22.04 -21.63
CA SER A 681 -4.97 20.94 -21.70
C SER A 681 -5.64 19.56 -21.82
N MET A 682 -6.79 19.33 -21.17
CA MET A 682 -7.55 18.09 -21.32
C MET A 682 -8.10 17.93 -22.74
N LEU A 683 -8.66 19.01 -23.32
CA LEU A 683 -9.20 19.02 -24.68
C LEU A 683 -8.10 18.79 -25.73
N GLN A 684 -6.97 19.48 -25.61
CA GLN A 684 -5.82 19.30 -26.50
C GLN A 684 -5.32 17.85 -26.43
N SER A 685 -5.11 17.29 -25.23
CA SER A 685 -4.69 15.89 -25.05
C SER A 685 -5.66 14.87 -25.67
N ILE A 686 -6.97 15.16 -25.68
CA ILE A 686 -7.94 14.34 -26.42
C ILE A 686 -7.71 14.48 -27.93
N ARG A 687 -7.66 15.70 -28.47
CA ARG A 687 -7.45 15.95 -29.92
C ARG A 687 -6.13 15.37 -30.43
N ASP A 688 -5.05 15.51 -29.66
CA ASP A 688 -3.73 14.93 -29.96
C ASP A 688 -3.77 13.40 -30.08
N SER A 689 -4.79 12.74 -29.53
CA SER A 689 -4.95 11.27 -29.65
C SER A 689 -5.58 10.84 -30.97
N PHE A 690 -6.09 11.77 -31.78
CA PHE A 690 -6.71 11.54 -33.09
C PHE A 690 -5.94 12.19 -34.26
N THR A 691 -4.74 12.72 -34.01
CA THR A 691 -3.83 13.16 -35.07
C THR A 691 -3.25 11.96 -35.83
N GLU A 692 -2.57 12.22 -36.94
CA GLU A 692 -1.92 11.18 -37.74
C GLU A 692 -0.98 10.30 -36.89
N ASN A 693 -0.95 9.00 -37.18
CA ASN A 693 -0.13 8.00 -36.48
C ASN A 693 -0.47 7.75 -35.00
N ARG A 694 -1.55 8.36 -34.45
CA ARG A 694 -2.05 8.11 -33.08
C ARG A 694 -3.20 7.11 -33.03
N ARG A 695 -3.52 6.60 -31.84
CA ARG A 695 -4.32 5.37 -31.64
C ARG A 695 -5.79 5.60 -31.27
N GLY A 696 -6.23 6.86 -31.22
CA GLY A 696 -7.46 7.24 -30.54
C GLY A 696 -7.39 7.00 -29.04
N ILE A 697 -8.39 7.48 -28.31
CA ILE A 697 -8.50 7.29 -26.85
C ILE A 697 -9.11 5.93 -26.49
N CYS A 698 -8.81 5.44 -25.28
CA CYS A 698 -9.45 4.25 -24.71
C CYS A 698 -10.99 4.37 -24.70
N LYS A 699 -11.67 3.26 -25.01
CA LYS A 699 -13.13 3.21 -25.09
C LYS A 699 -13.80 3.72 -23.80
N PHE A 700 -14.66 4.71 -23.94
CA PHE A 700 -15.59 5.14 -22.91
C PHE A 700 -16.96 4.49 -23.12
N ARG A 701 -17.69 4.21 -22.04
CA ARG A 701 -19.06 3.72 -22.14
C ARG A 701 -19.99 4.87 -22.50
N GLN A 702 -20.66 4.76 -23.64
CA GLN A 702 -21.88 5.56 -23.88
C GLN A 702 -22.90 5.20 -22.80
N TRP A 703 -23.41 6.20 -22.08
CA TRP A 703 -24.45 5.99 -21.08
C TRP A 703 -25.82 5.97 -21.78
N SER A 704 -26.17 4.83 -22.40
CA SER A 704 -27.49 4.63 -22.97
C SER A 704 -28.56 4.64 -21.87
N SER A 705 -29.45 5.62 -21.92
CA SER A 705 -30.60 5.73 -21.02
C SER A 705 -31.54 4.52 -21.17
N SER A 706 -31.64 3.69 -20.13
CA SER A 706 -32.44 2.45 -20.09
C SER A 706 -32.83 2.09 -18.65
#